data_AF-A0A3S2V7A5-F1
#
_entry.id   AF-A0A3S2V7A5-F1
#
_cell.length_a   1.000
_cell.length_b   1.000
_cell.length_c   1.000
_cell.angle_alpha   90.00
_cell.angle_beta   90.00
_cell.angle_gamma   90.00
#
_symmetry.space_group_name_H-M   'P 1'
#
loop_
_entity.id
_entity.type
_entity.pdbx_description
1 polymer ?
#
loop_
_entity_poly.entity_id
_entity_poly.type
_entity_poly.pdbx_seq_one_letter_code
_entity_poly.pdbx_strand_id
1 'polypeptide(L)'
;MSAFAHVCIFGEREGRSPHPLIDLAWYRRHYGLATDHPLLHYLSEGWRQGLQTHPAFWARWFADRHRIASEPLLDYLTRRDGFRRDPNPVFDTALYRSEADVPDDVNPLVHYLRVGSARGDRFCHVFDADYFAEQCRRAGYRPDAADDLTRFLVAPVEVDPHPLFDRRFYRRQIGDGFAGNELGHFLDRKDPDLDPHCLFSTRFYYDARGDVVQAGYNALVHYLRFGWKEEVDTHPLFSARDYLSLNGDVAEAQANPLVHYVLYGAREGRPFRREGEILRFAKRARPVAIRSVPVAGPSAPRRALRKGVFVHAYYPDTFEEFIPFLNRIPQPCHVYISTDTAAKFYHIDKVCIDRLTCPYSIRICDNRGRDIAPMLVGYRDELEQVELALHIHTKRSVHYTGGFDQWRHYLVGSNLHPEKLDAILALFDDPSVGAVAPDDFPPVSALVQWGGNLSAVRGLVAMMTGFAQGVSSDTLLEMPTGSMFWFRTRALKPLLDLRLETLCFDPEAGQIDGTLAHAIERAFFYVIEVSGHRWLRFDTESSPGQLRVTEYPPLLPAESRTDPISRAMPEMLPFSVVPSRDPRPRLNLLIPTAERMFGYAGISEALRIFAGLRRVLGEGFDFRVIATDIAFSDQMVPEPGGTIADLHDESPAGLVYADGTNRRFQNLAVRASDVFVATAWWTAAHARELHRRQAALFDQPKTRFVYLIQDYECGFYAWSTRYALAESTYRDPDDFIAIFNTPILADYFRNAGYGIAGLVYEPPLNEEIARFIDRSAAKKKIALVYMRPSAQRNCLEFAHAVIALAKRSDPDFWRDWEFVAVGEALDKAGEMALHGLTSRGRLTLPEYGDLLSRASIGLSLMVSPHPSYPPLEMAAAGMLVLTNAYANKDLSALHGNIRSFASFDPRQVADRLRAMAADALADGPRWDASRIGWFFDGRTNLDAVVTRAGAEIAAQVPRAGT
;
A
#
# COMPACT_ATOMS: atom_id res chain seq x y z
N MET A 1 -71.11 16.83 -9.43
CA MET A 1 -69.82 16.68 -8.72
C MET A 1 -68.77 16.32 -9.76
N SER A 2 -67.60 16.99 -9.80
CA SER A 2 -66.52 16.66 -10.73
C SER A 2 -65.80 15.37 -10.30
N ALA A 3 -65.10 14.70 -11.23
CA ALA A 3 -64.30 13.52 -10.89
C ALA A 3 -63.25 13.83 -9.80
N PHE A 4 -62.63 15.00 -9.86
CA PHE A 4 -61.72 15.49 -8.83
C PHE A 4 -62.41 15.66 -7.46
N ALA A 5 -63.57 16.32 -7.43
CA ALA A 5 -64.33 16.47 -6.19
C ALA A 5 -64.79 15.11 -5.62
N HIS A 6 -65.17 14.16 -6.49
CA HIS A 6 -65.49 12.80 -6.07
C HIS A 6 -64.28 12.09 -5.44
N VAL A 7 -63.09 12.19 -6.03
CA VAL A 7 -61.87 11.60 -5.45
C VAL A 7 -61.54 12.21 -4.09
N CYS A 8 -61.60 13.53 -3.96
CA CYS A 8 -61.30 14.22 -2.70
C CYS A 8 -62.33 13.96 -1.59
N ILE A 9 -63.59 13.66 -1.92
CA ILE A 9 -64.67 13.46 -0.94
C ILE A 9 -64.89 11.98 -0.62
N PHE A 10 -64.88 11.12 -1.63
CA PHE A 10 -65.24 9.70 -1.51
C PHE A 10 -64.10 8.74 -1.90
N GLY A 11 -63.18 9.16 -2.79
CA GLY A 11 -62.19 8.28 -3.40
C GLY A 11 -61.31 7.54 -2.40
N GLU A 12 -60.80 8.22 -1.38
CA GLU A 12 -60.00 7.60 -0.33
C GLU A 12 -60.78 6.54 0.47
N ARG A 13 -62.03 6.85 0.87
CA ARG A 13 -62.90 5.91 1.61
C ARG A 13 -63.28 4.68 0.79
N GLU A 14 -63.34 4.83 -0.53
CA GLU A 14 -63.63 3.76 -1.49
C GLU A 14 -62.36 3.01 -1.95
N GLY A 15 -61.17 3.38 -1.47
CA GLY A 15 -59.91 2.78 -1.91
C GLY A 15 -59.56 3.08 -3.38
N ARG A 16 -60.07 4.19 -3.94
CA ARG A 16 -59.90 4.58 -5.34
C ARG A 16 -58.81 5.65 -5.49
N SER A 17 -57.82 5.34 -6.31
CA SER A 17 -56.73 6.22 -6.69
C SER A 17 -57.04 6.98 -7.98
N PRO A 18 -56.71 8.28 -8.09
CA PRO A 18 -57.02 9.11 -9.27
C PRO A 18 -56.17 8.76 -10.50
N HIS A 19 -55.01 8.13 -10.29
CA HIS A 19 -54.06 7.77 -11.35
C HIS A 19 -53.21 6.56 -10.92
N PRO A 20 -52.72 5.70 -11.83
CA PRO A 20 -51.86 4.56 -11.46
C PRO A 20 -50.57 4.92 -10.72
N LEU A 21 -50.05 6.14 -10.91
CA LEU A 21 -48.88 6.67 -10.17
C LEU A 21 -49.24 7.52 -8.95
N ILE A 22 -50.50 7.46 -8.49
CA ILE A 22 -50.94 8.13 -7.27
C ILE A 22 -51.67 7.09 -6.42
N ASP A 23 -50.98 6.48 -5.47
CA ASP A 23 -51.56 5.55 -4.50
C ASP A 23 -51.83 6.28 -3.18
N LEU A 24 -53.10 6.66 -2.97
CA LEU A 24 -53.51 7.40 -1.78
C LEU A 24 -53.37 6.59 -0.49
N ALA A 25 -53.62 5.27 -0.56
CA ALA A 25 -53.55 4.38 0.60
C ALA A 25 -52.10 4.14 1.02
N TRP A 26 -51.22 3.92 0.04
CA TRP A 26 -49.78 3.81 0.27
C TRP A 26 -49.22 5.13 0.82
N TYR A 27 -49.56 6.27 0.20
CA TYR A 27 -49.05 7.59 0.63
C TYR A 27 -49.40 7.90 2.09
N ARG A 28 -50.67 7.69 2.50
CA ARG A 28 -51.09 7.88 3.89
C ARG A 28 -50.30 6.99 4.84
N ARG A 29 -50.16 5.71 4.51
CA ARG A 29 -49.47 4.73 5.36
C ARG A 29 -47.98 5.05 5.48
N HIS A 30 -47.35 5.41 4.37
CA HIS A 30 -45.91 5.63 4.28
C HIS A 30 -45.48 6.93 4.98
N TYR A 31 -46.29 8.00 4.89
CA TYR A 31 -45.98 9.30 5.51
C TYR A 31 -46.74 9.57 6.82
N GLY A 32 -47.56 8.64 7.29
CA GLY A 32 -48.23 8.74 8.59
C GLY A 32 -49.24 9.88 8.72
N LEU A 33 -49.98 10.20 7.65
CA LEU A 33 -50.95 11.31 7.68
C LEU A 33 -52.13 11.01 8.62
N ALA A 34 -52.34 11.87 9.62
CA ALA A 34 -53.38 11.71 10.64
C ALA A 34 -54.77 12.17 10.17
N THR A 35 -54.87 13.36 9.58
CA THR A 35 -56.17 13.99 9.23
C THR A 35 -56.22 14.60 7.83
N ASP A 36 -55.08 14.94 7.24
CA ASP A 36 -55.05 15.55 5.92
C ASP A 36 -55.40 14.56 4.81
N HIS A 37 -56.08 15.04 3.76
CA HIS A 37 -56.36 14.23 2.58
C HIS A 37 -55.06 14.04 1.77
N PRO A 38 -54.64 12.80 1.42
CA PRO A 38 -53.29 12.52 0.89
C PRO A 38 -52.97 13.29 -0.39
N LEU A 39 -53.94 13.37 -1.31
CA LEU A 39 -53.78 14.12 -2.56
C LEU A 39 -53.64 15.62 -2.33
N LEU A 40 -54.37 16.18 -1.37
CA LEU A 40 -54.31 17.63 -1.09
C LEU A 40 -53.01 17.97 -0.38
N HIS A 41 -52.57 17.15 0.56
CA HIS A 41 -51.26 17.27 1.21
C HIS A 41 -50.13 17.22 0.17
N TYR A 42 -50.16 16.25 -0.75
CA TYR A 42 -49.15 16.14 -1.79
C TYR A 42 -49.07 17.38 -2.68
N LEU A 43 -50.22 17.84 -3.20
CA LEU A 43 -50.28 18.98 -4.12
C LEU A 43 -49.93 20.33 -3.46
N SER A 44 -50.26 20.48 -2.18
CA SER A 44 -49.98 21.71 -1.42
C SER A 44 -48.53 21.77 -0.94
N GLU A 45 -47.96 20.68 -0.44
CA GLU A 45 -46.67 20.69 0.26
C GLU A 45 -45.76 19.52 -0.13
N GLY A 46 -46.32 18.31 -0.25
CA GLY A 46 -45.54 17.07 -0.34
C GLY A 46 -44.59 16.99 -1.54
N TRP A 47 -44.99 17.47 -2.72
CA TRP A 47 -44.09 17.44 -3.88
C TRP A 47 -42.86 18.34 -3.70
N ARG A 48 -43.00 19.48 -3.01
CA ARG A 48 -41.86 20.40 -2.71
C ARG A 48 -40.89 19.81 -1.70
N GLN A 49 -41.40 18.93 -0.83
CA GLN A 49 -40.58 18.16 0.11
C GLN A 49 -39.91 16.95 -0.59
N GLY A 50 -40.23 16.69 -1.86
CA GLY A 50 -39.73 15.54 -2.61
C GLY A 50 -40.39 14.22 -2.21
N LEU A 51 -41.58 14.26 -1.60
CA LEU A 51 -42.37 13.06 -1.31
C LEU A 51 -42.82 12.44 -2.63
N GLN A 52 -42.95 11.11 -2.67
CA GLN A 52 -43.43 10.38 -3.84
C GLN A 52 -44.88 9.94 -3.63
N THR A 53 -45.67 9.82 -4.69
CA THR A 53 -47.08 9.39 -4.61
C THR A 53 -47.27 7.90 -4.87
N HIS A 54 -46.21 7.21 -5.29
CA HIS A 54 -46.23 5.78 -5.62
C HIS A 54 -44.81 5.20 -5.45
N PRO A 55 -44.64 3.93 -5.04
CA PRO A 55 -43.33 3.29 -4.93
C PRO A 55 -42.49 3.33 -6.22
N ALA A 56 -43.15 3.15 -7.36
CA ALA A 56 -42.51 3.06 -8.68
C ALA A 56 -42.02 4.38 -9.29
N PHE A 57 -42.32 5.55 -8.70
CA PHE A 57 -41.84 6.84 -9.20
C PHE A 57 -41.08 7.60 -8.11
N TRP A 58 -39.76 7.72 -8.26
CA TRP A 58 -38.90 8.32 -7.23
C TRP A 58 -38.75 9.81 -7.48
N ALA A 59 -39.71 10.60 -7.00
CA ALA A 59 -39.84 12.03 -7.31
C ALA A 59 -38.54 12.83 -7.08
N ARG A 60 -37.87 12.64 -5.94
CA ARG A 60 -36.60 13.33 -5.63
C ARG A 60 -35.48 12.91 -6.58
N TRP A 61 -35.25 11.60 -6.74
CA TRP A 61 -34.22 11.10 -7.64
C TRP A 61 -34.47 11.55 -9.09
N PHE A 62 -35.71 11.49 -9.57
CA PHE A 62 -36.07 11.92 -10.93
C PHE A 62 -35.80 13.41 -11.14
N ALA A 63 -36.20 14.25 -10.18
CA ALA A 63 -35.97 15.69 -10.22
C ALA A 63 -34.48 16.01 -10.27
N ASP A 64 -33.67 15.37 -9.43
CA ASP A 64 -32.23 15.58 -9.35
C ASP A 64 -31.52 15.09 -10.63
N ARG A 65 -31.86 13.87 -11.09
CA ARG A 65 -31.25 13.24 -12.27
C ARG A 65 -31.50 14.03 -13.54
N HIS A 66 -32.72 14.54 -13.70
CA HIS A 66 -33.18 15.20 -14.93
C HIS A 66 -33.28 16.72 -14.80
N ARG A 67 -32.87 17.29 -13.66
CA ARG A 67 -32.84 18.73 -13.34
C ARG A 67 -34.21 19.40 -13.49
N ILE A 68 -35.24 18.79 -12.88
CA ILE A 68 -36.62 19.27 -12.93
C ILE A 68 -36.88 20.25 -11.80
N ALA A 69 -37.28 21.49 -12.14
CA ALA A 69 -37.61 22.54 -11.18
C ALA A 69 -39.12 22.63 -10.85
N SER A 70 -39.96 22.01 -11.70
CA SER A 70 -41.41 21.91 -11.51
C SER A 70 -41.79 20.64 -10.74
N GLU A 71 -43.09 20.43 -10.53
CA GLU A 71 -43.63 19.21 -9.93
C GLU A 71 -43.18 17.97 -10.77
N PRO A 72 -42.35 17.06 -10.22
CA PRO A 72 -41.70 16.00 -10.99
C PRO A 72 -42.66 15.00 -11.63
N LEU A 73 -43.75 14.62 -10.97
CA LEU A 73 -44.70 13.64 -11.49
C LEU A 73 -45.48 14.20 -12.68
N LEU A 74 -45.93 15.46 -12.59
CA LEU A 74 -46.61 16.15 -13.66
C LEU A 74 -45.69 16.33 -14.87
N ASP A 75 -44.41 16.68 -14.64
CA ASP A 75 -43.41 16.75 -15.72
C ASP A 75 -43.28 15.39 -16.43
N TYR A 76 -43.10 14.32 -15.67
CA TYR A 76 -42.97 12.96 -16.19
C TYR A 76 -44.20 12.49 -16.98
N LEU A 77 -45.41 12.90 -16.57
CA LEU A 77 -46.67 12.48 -17.20
C LEU A 77 -47.08 13.31 -18.42
N THR A 78 -46.65 14.56 -18.52
CA THR A 78 -47.16 15.49 -19.55
C THR A 78 -46.16 15.77 -20.66
N ARG A 79 -44.87 15.56 -20.41
CA ARG A 79 -43.81 15.82 -21.38
C ARG A 79 -43.45 14.58 -22.19
N ARG A 80 -43.48 14.70 -23.53
CA ARG A 80 -43.07 13.60 -24.43
C ARG A 80 -41.62 13.18 -24.25
N ASP A 81 -40.72 14.12 -23.94
CA ASP A 81 -39.33 13.79 -23.58
C ASP A 81 -39.22 13.06 -22.23
N GLY A 82 -40.18 13.27 -21.32
CA GLY A 82 -40.30 12.52 -20.07
C GLY A 82 -40.51 11.02 -20.28
N PHE A 83 -41.15 10.60 -21.37
CA PHE A 83 -41.43 9.18 -21.67
C PHE A 83 -40.20 8.40 -22.13
N ARG A 84 -39.06 9.06 -22.26
CA ARG A 84 -37.74 8.45 -22.57
C ARG A 84 -36.80 8.49 -21.37
N ARG A 85 -37.26 8.98 -20.21
CA ARG A 85 -36.48 9.10 -18.97
C ARG A 85 -36.86 7.98 -18.01
N ASP A 86 -35.85 7.43 -17.35
CA ASP A 86 -36.08 6.47 -16.27
C ASP A 86 -36.81 7.15 -15.10
N PRO A 87 -37.87 6.52 -14.55
CA PRO A 87 -38.63 7.04 -13.41
C PRO A 87 -37.96 6.76 -12.06
N ASN A 88 -37.03 5.81 -12.05
CA ASN A 88 -36.17 5.40 -10.95
C ASN A 88 -34.99 4.58 -11.54
N PRO A 89 -33.89 4.31 -10.81
CA PRO A 89 -32.76 3.52 -11.30
C PRO A 89 -33.06 2.05 -11.61
N VAL A 90 -34.16 1.51 -11.09
CA VAL A 90 -34.54 0.10 -11.28
C VAL A 90 -35.29 -0.09 -12.59
N PHE A 91 -36.09 0.87 -13.06
CA PHE A 91 -36.87 0.74 -14.29
C PHE A 91 -36.10 1.28 -15.50
N ASP A 92 -35.66 0.38 -16.40
CA ASP A 92 -34.99 0.72 -17.65
C ASP A 92 -36.02 1.01 -18.74
N THR A 93 -36.23 2.30 -19.02
CA THR A 93 -37.24 2.77 -19.97
C THR A 93 -36.93 2.35 -21.39
N ALA A 94 -35.65 2.33 -21.76
CA ALA A 94 -35.21 1.98 -23.11
C ALA A 94 -35.41 0.49 -23.38
N LEU A 95 -35.00 -0.36 -22.42
CA LEU A 95 -35.25 -1.79 -22.44
C LEU A 95 -36.75 -2.08 -22.55
N TYR A 96 -37.53 -1.57 -21.60
CA TYR A 96 -38.97 -1.89 -21.52
C TYR A 96 -39.70 -1.46 -22.79
N ARG A 97 -39.41 -0.26 -23.31
CA ARG A 97 -40.01 0.22 -24.57
C ARG A 97 -39.71 -0.72 -25.74
N SER A 98 -38.47 -1.21 -25.83
CA SER A 98 -38.05 -2.10 -26.91
C SER A 98 -38.67 -3.49 -26.83
N GLU A 99 -38.78 -4.06 -25.63
CA GLU A 99 -39.30 -5.43 -25.45
C GLU A 99 -40.84 -5.48 -25.49
N ALA A 100 -41.51 -4.47 -24.93
CA ALA A 100 -42.97 -4.43 -24.82
C ALA A 100 -43.69 -3.71 -25.98
N ASP A 101 -42.93 -3.25 -26.98
CA ASP A 101 -43.37 -2.48 -28.17
C ASP A 101 -44.28 -1.29 -27.81
N VAL A 102 -43.79 -0.44 -26.90
CA VAL A 102 -44.59 0.68 -26.35
C VAL A 102 -44.56 1.88 -27.31
N PRO A 103 -45.71 2.40 -27.76
CA PRO A 103 -45.78 3.58 -28.63
C PRO A 103 -45.13 4.83 -28.01
N ASP A 104 -44.59 5.71 -28.85
CA ASP A 104 -43.84 6.91 -28.44
C ASP A 104 -44.68 7.94 -27.65
N ASP A 105 -46.00 7.92 -27.81
CA ASP A 105 -46.95 8.79 -27.10
C ASP A 105 -47.54 8.14 -25.83
N VAL A 106 -47.11 6.91 -25.50
CA VAL A 106 -47.51 6.20 -24.29
C VAL A 106 -46.38 6.26 -23.26
N ASN A 107 -46.72 6.62 -22.01
CA ASN A 107 -45.80 6.60 -20.89
C ASN A 107 -45.43 5.15 -20.51
N PRO A 108 -44.15 4.75 -20.57
CA PRO A 108 -43.74 3.36 -20.37
C PRO A 108 -44.05 2.79 -18.98
N LEU A 109 -43.86 3.56 -17.91
CA LEU A 109 -44.16 3.10 -16.57
C LEU A 109 -45.67 2.91 -16.37
N VAL A 110 -46.49 3.84 -16.87
CA VAL A 110 -47.95 3.71 -16.80
C VAL A 110 -48.43 2.49 -17.60
N HIS A 111 -47.83 2.25 -18.76
CA HIS A 111 -48.11 1.07 -19.57
C HIS A 111 -47.74 -0.23 -18.84
N TYR A 112 -46.57 -0.28 -18.20
CA TYR A 112 -46.14 -1.41 -17.39
C TYR A 112 -47.14 -1.73 -16.27
N LEU A 113 -47.53 -0.72 -15.49
CA LEU A 113 -48.46 -0.88 -14.37
C LEU A 113 -49.86 -1.34 -14.80
N ARG A 114 -50.29 -1.02 -16.02
CA ARG A 114 -51.63 -1.37 -16.52
C ARG A 114 -51.68 -2.72 -17.23
N VAL A 115 -50.64 -3.04 -18.01
CA VAL A 115 -50.66 -4.18 -18.93
C VAL A 115 -49.37 -4.96 -18.84
N GLY A 116 -48.22 -4.28 -18.81
CA GLY A 116 -46.93 -4.97 -18.94
C GLY A 116 -46.64 -5.98 -17.85
N SER A 117 -46.93 -5.65 -16.59
CA SER A 117 -46.73 -6.60 -15.49
C SER A 117 -47.59 -7.85 -15.63
N ALA A 118 -48.83 -7.73 -16.11
CA ALA A 118 -49.70 -8.90 -16.30
C ALA A 118 -49.24 -9.81 -17.46
N ARG A 119 -48.48 -9.25 -18.42
CA ARG A 119 -47.85 -10.00 -19.51
C ARG A 119 -46.50 -10.62 -19.12
N GLY A 120 -45.96 -10.26 -17.95
CA GLY A 120 -44.61 -10.66 -17.53
C GLY A 120 -43.50 -9.92 -18.26
N ASP A 121 -43.78 -8.73 -18.81
CA ASP A 121 -42.77 -7.93 -19.49
C ASP A 121 -41.68 -7.49 -18.50
N ARG A 122 -40.41 -7.54 -18.92
CA ARG A 122 -39.27 -7.22 -18.07
C ARG A 122 -39.04 -5.70 -18.01
N PHE A 123 -38.91 -5.16 -16.80
CA PHE A 123 -38.61 -3.75 -16.58
C PHE A 123 -37.12 -3.44 -16.38
N CYS A 124 -36.28 -4.44 -16.09
CA CYS A 124 -34.83 -4.26 -15.95
C CYS A 124 -34.06 -5.56 -16.13
N HIS A 125 -32.75 -5.46 -16.40
CA HIS A 125 -31.88 -6.62 -16.61
C HIS A 125 -31.58 -7.43 -15.35
N VAL A 126 -31.68 -6.82 -14.16
CA VAL A 126 -31.32 -7.44 -12.87
C VAL A 126 -32.59 -7.80 -12.09
N PHE A 127 -33.60 -8.32 -12.79
CA PHE A 127 -34.82 -8.84 -12.20
C PHE A 127 -35.27 -10.10 -12.95
N ASP A 128 -35.47 -11.17 -12.21
CA ASP A 128 -35.98 -12.46 -12.68
C ASP A 128 -37.30 -12.76 -11.96
N ALA A 129 -38.40 -12.77 -12.71
CA ALA A 129 -39.74 -12.87 -12.13
C ALA A 129 -40.00 -14.23 -11.47
N ASP A 130 -39.50 -15.33 -12.07
CA ASP A 130 -39.69 -16.67 -11.54
C ASP A 130 -38.88 -16.88 -10.25
N TYR A 131 -37.63 -16.40 -10.26
CA TYR A 131 -36.77 -16.40 -9.09
C TYR A 131 -37.35 -15.52 -7.98
N PHE A 132 -37.77 -14.29 -8.28
CA PHE A 132 -38.36 -13.38 -7.30
C PHE A 132 -39.64 -13.96 -6.69
N ALA A 133 -40.51 -14.60 -7.49
CA ALA A 133 -41.70 -15.28 -7.00
C ALA A 133 -41.35 -16.45 -6.06
N GLU A 134 -40.29 -17.20 -6.36
CA GLU A 134 -39.78 -18.25 -5.47
C GLU A 134 -39.22 -17.68 -4.16
N GLN A 135 -38.47 -16.58 -4.21
CA GLN A 135 -37.97 -15.89 -3.01
C GLN A 135 -39.12 -15.38 -2.14
N CYS A 136 -40.17 -14.82 -2.73
CA CYS A 136 -41.37 -14.42 -2.01
C CYS A 136 -42.02 -15.61 -1.28
N ARG A 137 -42.16 -16.76 -1.96
CA ARG A 137 -42.70 -17.99 -1.34
C ARG A 137 -41.83 -18.45 -0.16
N ARG A 138 -40.51 -18.46 -0.33
CA ARG A 138 -39.55 -18.87 0.72
C ARG A 138 -39.58 -17.94 1.93
N ALA A 139 -39.66 -16.63 1.70
CA ALA A 139 -39.75 -15.63 2.76
C ALA A 139 -41.14 -15.54 3.41
N GLY A 140 -42.15 -16.26 2.89
CA GLY A 140 -43.55 -16.11 3.31
C GLY A 140 -44.13 -14.73 2.98
N TYR A 141 -43.49 -13.98 2.08
CA TYR A 141 -43.90 -12.64 1.69
C TYR A 141 -45.07 -12.71 0.70
N ARG A 142 -46.23 -12.19 1.10
CA ARG A 142 -47.43 -12.08 0.26
C ARG A 142 -47.78 -10.60 0.08
N PRO A 143 -47.27 -9.94 -0.97
CA PRO A 143 -47.54 -8.53 -1.18
C PRO A 143 -48.97 -8.29 -1.66
N ASP A 144 -49.58 -7.20 -1.19
CA ASP A 144 -50.89 -6.70 -1.66
C ASP A 144 -50.82 -6.00 -3.04
N ALA A 145 -49.60 -5.68 -3.52
CA ALA A 145 -49.38 -4.94 -4.75
C ALA A 145 -49.69 -5.78 -6.00
N ALA A 146 -50.24 -5.13 -7.03
CA ALA A 146 -50.72 -5.80 -8.25
C ALA A 146 -49.61 -6.18 -9.24
N ASP A 147 -48.48 -5.44 -9.24
CA ASP A 147 -47.39 -5.58 -10.21
C ASP A 147 -46.03 -5.91 -9.58
N ASP A 148 -45.15 -6.57 -10.32
CA ASP A 148 -43.88 -7.10 -9.80
C ASP A 148 -42.86 -6.03 -9.43
N LEU A 149 -42.79 -4.93 -10.17
CA LEU A 149 -41.93 -3.78 -9.83
C LEU A 149 -42.31 -3.23 -8.45
N THR A 150 -43.59 -2.91 -8.24
CA THR A 150 -44.06 -2.34 -6.98
C THR A 150 -43.88 -3.32 -5.84
N ARG A 151 -44.16 -4.62 -6.06
CA ARG A 151 -43.88 -5.69 -5.09
C ARG A 151 -42.42 -5.70 -4.67
N PHE A 152 -41.50 -5.67 -5.63
CA PHE A 152 -40.06 -5.67 -5.36
C PHE A 152 -39.61 -4.41 -4.61
N LEU A 153 -40.07 -3.24 -5.04
CA LEU A 153 -39.63 -1.96 -4.45
C LEU A 153 -40.00 -1.82 -2.97
N VAL A 154 -41.04 -2.52 -2.52
CA VAL A 154 -41.47 -2.55 -1.11
C VAL A 154 -41.17 -3.90 -0.43
N ALA A 155 -40.47 -4.81 -1.10
CA ALA A 155 -40.13 -6.12 -0.56
C ALA A 155 -39.06 -6.01 0.52
N PRO A 156 -39.15 -6.85 1.58
CA PRO A 156 -38.13 -6.90 2.62
C PRO A 156 -36.79 -7.39 2.06
N VAL A 157 -35.68 -7.10 2.74
CA VAL A 157 -34.30 -7.35 2.27
C VAL A 157 -34.02 -8.84 1.99
N GLU A 158 -34.82 -9.73 2.57
CA GLU A 158 -34.82 -11.18 2.38
C GLU A 158 -35.16 -11.63 0.96
N VAL A 159 -35.83 -10.77 0.19
CA VAL A 159 -36.38 -11.12 -1.12
C VAL A 159 -35.50 -10.53 -2.22
N ASP A 160 -34.66 -11.39 -2.78
CA ASP A 160 -33.72 -11.03 -3.83
C ASP A 160 -34.39 -10.96 -5.22
N PRO A 161 -34.05 -9.95 -6.05
CA PRO A 161 -34.64 -9.78 -7.37
C PRO A 161 -34.03 -10.71 -8.43
N HIS A 162 -32.81 -11.21 -8.20
CA HIS A 162 -32.05 -11.97 -9.18
C HIS A 162 -31.00 -12.86 -8.46
N PRO A 163 -30.67 -14.06 -8.96
CA PRO A 163 -29.68 -14.95 -8.32
C PRO A 163 -28.29 -14.33 -8.10
N LEU A 164 -27.94 -13.31 -8.89
CA LEU A 164 -26.65 -12.59 -8.83
C LEU A 164 -26.76 -11.22 -8.15
N PHE A 165 -27.85 -10.96 -7.43
CA PHE A 165 -27.99 -9.77 -6.60
C PHE A 165 -28.54 -10.16 -5.23
N ASP A 166 -27.63 -10.38 -4.27
CA ASP A 166 -27.98 -10.67 -2.88
C ASP A 166 -28.11 -9.35 -2.12
N ARG A 167 -29.34 -8.99 -1.78
CA ARG A 167 -29.66 -7.72 -1.12
C ARG A 167 -29.09 -7.66 0.28
N ARG A 168 -29.04 -8.78 1.01
CA ARG A 168 -28.46 -8.82 2.35
C ARG A 168 -26.94 -8.62 2.28
N PHE A 169 -26.27 -9.29 1.36
CA PHE A 169 -24.85 -9.12 1.09
C PHE A 169 -24.51 -7.68 0.69
N TYR A 170 -25.31 -7.09 -0.20
CA TYR A 170 -25.14 -5.70 -0.62
C TYR A 170 -25.43 -4.70 0.51
N ARG A 171 -26.52 -4.89 1.27
CA ARG A 171 -26.91 -4.06 2.43
C ARG A 171 -25.79 -3.99 3.45
N ARG A 172 -25.15 -5.12 3.77
CA ARG A 172 -24.03 -5.15 4.73
C ARG A 172 -22.84 -4.30 4.26
N GLN A 173 -22.68 -3.98 2.97
CA GLN A 173 -21.57 -3.17 2.46
C GLN A 173 -21.87 -1.68 2.55
N ILE A 174 -23.12 -1.28 2.30
CA ILE A 174 -23.58 0.12 2.37
C ILE A 174 -24.04 0.54 3.77
N GLY A 175 -24.20 -0.41 4.69
CA GLY A 175 -24.58 -0.23 6.09
C GLY A 175 -26.06 -0.51 6.36
N ASP A 176 -26.35 -1.12 7.51
CA ASP A 176 -27.69 -1.56 7.90
C ASP A 176 -28.70 -0.41 8.09
N GLY A 177 -28.22 0.82 8.30
CA GLY A 177 -29.03 2.03 8.42
C GLY A 177 -29.54 2.60 7.08
N PHE A 178 -29.20 1.99 5.94
CA PHE A 178 -29.63 2.46 4.63
C PHE A 178 -31.15 2.31 4.44
N ALA A 179 -31.85 3.43 4.22
CA ALA A 179 -33.32 3.48 4.12
C ALA A 179 -33.86 3.39 2.68
N GLY A 180 -33.01 3.20 1.66
CA GLY A 180 -33.40 3.11 0.25
C GLY A 180 -33.54 1.67 -0.27
N ASN A 181 -33.72 1.54 -1.59
CA ASN A 181 -33.71 0.26 -2.29
C ASN A 181 -32.29 -0.08 -2.80
N GLU A 182 -31.81 -1.28 -2.48
CA GLU A 182 -30.44 -1.71 -2.70
C GLU A 182 -30.10 -1.88 -4.17
N LEU A 183 -31.01 -2.48 -4.95
CA LEU A 183 -30.79 -2.64 -6.39
C LEU A 183 -30.73 -1.28 -7.08
N GLY A 184 -31.64 -0.37 -6.73
CA GLY A 184 -31.62 0.98 -7.28
C GLY A 184 -30.35 1.75 -6.93
N HIS A 185 -29.85 1.61 -5.69
CA HIS A 185 -28.56 2.17 -5.29
C HIS A 185 -27.40 1.59 -6.13
N PHE A 186 -27.36 0.27 -6.31
CA PHE A 186 -26.32 -0.40 -7.11
C PHE A 186 -26.33 0.05 -8.57
N LEU A 187 -27.50 0.10 -9.20
CA LEU A 187 -27.64 0.47 -10.61
C LEU A 187 -27.31 1.94 -10.87
N ASP A 188 -27.63 2.83 -9.93
CA ASP A 188 -27.36 4.26 -10.05
C ASP A 188 -25.88 4.60 -9.81
N ARG A 189 -25.28 4.04 -8.74
CA ARG A 189 -23.93 4.40 -8.28
C ARG A 189 -22.82 3.83 -9.18
N LYS A 190 -22.99 2.59 -9.66
CA LYS A 190 -21.98 1.88 -10.47
C LYS A 190 -20.59 1.84 -9.81
N ASP A 191 -20.58 1.77 -8.50
CA ASP A 191 -19.39 1.88 -7.67
C ASP A 191 -18.51 0.62 -7.79
N PRO A 192 -17.22 0.72 -8.16
CA PRO A 192 -16.32 -0.43 -8.26
C PRO A 192 -16.11 -1.15 -6.93
N ASP A 193 -16.35 -0.49 -5.79
CA ASP A 193 -16.15 -1.05 -4.44
C ASP A 193 -17.35 -1.79 -3.88
N LEU A 194 -18.48 -1.84 -4.61
CA LEU A 194 -19.71 -2.47 -4.12
C LEU A 194 -20.08 -3.68 -4.98
N ASP A 195 -20.09 -4.84 -4.34
CA ASP A 195 -20.29 -6.13 -5.00
C ASP A 195 -21.74 -6.58 -4.86
N PRO A 196 -22.43 -6.95 -5.96
CA PRO A 196 -23.82 -7.39 -5.90
C PRO A 196 -23.99 -8.80 -5.32
N HIS A 197 -22.92 -9.61 -5.28
CA HIS A 197 -22.95 -11.00 -4.85
C HIS A 197 -21.54 -11.50 -4.48
N CYS A 198 -21.40 -12.47 -3.57
CA CYS A 198 -20.11 -12.98 -3.09
C CYS A 198 -19.22 -13.68 -4.14
N LEU A 199 -19.77 -13.95 -5.34
CA LEU A 199 -19.06 -14.49 -6.51
C LEU A 199 -19.08 -13.53 -7.70
N PHE A 200 -19.38 -12.25 -7.46
CA PHE A 200 -19.31 -11.19 -8.45
C PHE A 200 -18.63 -9.98 -7.84
N SER A 201 -17.37 -9.74 -8.20
CA SER A 201 -16.64 -8.53 -7.82
C SER A 201 -16.74 -7.48 -8.93
N THR A 202 -17.34 -6.34 -8.60
CA THR A 202 -17.52 -5.21 -9.54
C THR A 202 -16.17 -4.67 -9.98
N ARG A 203 -15.24 -4.46 -9.04
CA ARG A 203 -13.86 -4.05 -9.34
C ARG A 203 -13.17 -5.03 -10.28
N PHE A 204 -13.16 -6.32 -9.93
CA PHE A 204 -12.49 -7.33 -10.73
C PHE A 204 -13.02 -7.36 -12.17
N TYR A 205 -14.34 -7.26 -12.33
CA TYR A 205 -14.97 -7.23 -13.64
C TYR A 205 -14.56 -6.00 -14.45
N TYR A 206 -14.53 -4.82 -13.83
CA TYR A 206 -14.11 -3.58 -14.48
C TYR A 206 -12.62 -3.57 -14.84
N ASP A 207 -11.75 -4.12 -13.99
CA ASP A 207 -10.32 -4.25 -14.27
C ASP A 207 -10.07 -5.13 -15.51
N ALA A 208 -10.88 -6.18 -15.69
CA ALA A 208 -10.86 -7.03 -16.88
C ALA A 208 -11.51 -6.36 -18.11
N ARG A 209 -12.40 -5.37 -17.91
CA ARG A 209 -13.26 -4.75 -18.92
C ARG A 209 -13.26 -3.23 -18.87
N GLY A 210 -12.09 -2.64 -19.14
CA GLY A 210 -11.94 -1.17 -19.19
C GLY A 210 -12.87 -0.48 -20.19
N ASP A 211 -13.31 -1.19 -21.25
CA ASP A 211 -14.32 -0.72 -22.21
C ASP A 211 -15.69 -0.49 -21.57
N VAL A 212 -16.10 -1.36 -20.63
CA VAL A 212 -17.37 -1.25 -19.89
C VAL A 212 -17.35 -0.03 -18.97
N VAL A 213 -16.20 0.22 -18.32
CA VAL A 213 -15.98 1.41 -17.49
C VAL A 213 -16.09 2.69 -18.34
N GLN A 214 -15.38 2.72 -19.48
CA GLN A 214 -15.38 3.88 -20.37
C GLN A 214 -16.77 4.19 -20.94
N ALA A 215 -17.56 3.16 -21.23
CA ALA A 215 -18.92 3.30 -21.71
C ALA A 215 -19.95 3.59 -20.58
N GLY A 216 -19.53 3.62 -19.32
CA GLY A 216 -20.39 3.94 -18.17
C GLY A 216 -21.47 2.89 -17.90
N TYR A 217 -21.27 1.64 -18.30
CA TYR A 217 -22.19 0.54 -18.03
C TYR A 217 -22.08 0.07 -16.58
N ASN A 218 -23.19 -0.39 -15.99
CA ASN A 218 -23.14 -1.13 -14.73
C ASN A 218 -22.58 -2.55 -15.01
N ALA A 219 -21.63 -3.00 -14.17
CA ALA A 219 -20.93 -4.27 -14.36
C ALA A 219 -21.85 -5.49 -14.48
N LEU A 220 -22.81 -5.66 -13.56
CA LEU A 220 -23.71 -6.82 -13.56
C LEU A 220 -24.68 -6.77 -14.75
N VAL A 221 -25.18 -5.58 -15.10
CA VAL A 221 -26.02 -5.39 -16.30
C VAL A 221 -25.25 -5.79 -17.55
N HIS A 222 -24.00 -5.34 -17.69
CA HIS A 222 -23.16 -5.71 -18.82
C HIS A 222 -22.89 -7.22 -18.86
N TYR A 223 -22.56 -7.82 -17.71
CA TYR A 223 -22.33 -9.25 -17.60
C TYR A 223 -23.53 -10.06 -18.05
N LEU A 224 -24.73 -9.76 -17.55
CA LEU A 224 -25.97 -10.47 -17.87
C LEU A 224 -26.36 -10.39 -19.36
N ARG A 225 -25.99 -9.29 -20.03
CA ARG A 225 -26.28 -9.11 -21.47
C ARG A 225 -25.25 -9.77 -22.37
N PHE A 226 -23.97 -9.59 -22.04
CA PHE A 226 -22.85 -9.87 -22.94
C PHE A 226 -21.76 -10.71 -22.26
N GLY A 227 -21.29 -10.27 -21.09
CA GLY A 227 -20.07 -10.82 -20.48
C GLY A 227 -20.06 -12.32 -20.24
N TRP A 228 -21.21 -12.91 -19.88
CA TRP A 228 -21.26 -14.36 -19.67
C TRP A 228 -21.09 -15.18 -20.96
N LYS A 229 -21.50 -14.64 -22.11
CA LYS A 229 -21.33 -15.27 -23.44
C LYS A 229 -19.89 -15.15 -23.95
N GLU A 230 -19.19 -14.14 -23.45
CA GLU A 230 -17.78 -13.88 -23.74
C GLU A 230 -16.85 -14.60 -22.74
N GLU A 231 -17.41 -15.47 -21.88
CA GLU A 231 -16.69 -16.24 -20.85
C GLU A 231 -15.85 -15.35 -19.91
N VAL A 232 -16.32 -14.12 -19.64
CA VAL A 232 -15.62 -13.19 -18.76
C VAL A 232 -15.82 -13.59 -17.31
N ASP A 233 -14.71 -13.77 -16.60
CA ASP A 233 -14.70 -14.08 -15.18
C ASP A 233 -15.21 -12.90 -14.34
N THR A 234 -16.05 -13.19 -13.35
CA THR A 234 -16.66 -12.19 -12.47
C THR A 234 -15.96 -12.09 -11.12
N HIS A 235 -15.13 -13.07 -10.79
CA HIS A 235 -14.50 -13.16 -9.47
C HIS A 235 -13.24 -14.03 -9.54
N PRO A 236 -12.15 -13.74 -8.80
CA PRO A 236 -10.93 -14.56 -8.78
C PRO A 236 -11.12 -16.02 -8.34
N LEU A 237 -12.26 -16.33 -7.72
CA LEU A 237 -12.60 -17.67 -7.22
C LEU A 237 -13.54 -18.44 -8.16
N PHE A 238 -14.08 -17.82 -9.21
CA PHE A 238 -14.99 -18.46 -10.15
C PHE A 238 -14.57 -18.14 -11.59
N SER A 239 -14.21 -19.16 -12.36
CA SER A 239 -13.92 -19.01 -13.78
C SER A 239 -15.07 -19.54 -14.64
N ALA A 240 -15.65 -18.66 -15.46
CA ALA A 240 -16.74 -19.01 -16.37
C ALA A 240 -16.28 -20.07 -17.37
N ARG A 241 -15.08 -19.89 -17.91
CA ARG A 241 -14.45 -20.82 -18.86
C ARG A 241 -14.22 -22.20 -18.26
N ASP A 242 -13.67 -22.26 -17.05
CA ASP A 242 -13.45 -23.56 -16.39
C ASP A 242 -14.78 -24.25 -16.09
N TYR A 243 -15.78 -23.52 -15.58
CA TYR A 243 -17.10 -24.06 -15.27
C TYR A 243 -17.75 -24.71 -16.49
N LEU A 244 -17.78 -24.01 -17.62
CA LEU A 244 -18.35 -24.53 -18.88
C LEU A 244 -17.56 -25.74 -19.41
N SER A 245 -16.23 -25.72 -19.27
CA SER A 245 -15.39 -26.82 -19.72
C SER A 245 -15.57 -28.11 -18.91
N LEU A 246 -15.93 -27.98 -17.63
CA LEU A 246 -16.14 -29.11 -16.71
C LEU A 246 -17.60 -29.61 -16.72
N ASN A 247 -18.53 -28.79 -17.20
CA ASN A 247 -19.97 -29.04 -17.18
C ASN A 247 -20.53 -28.89 -18.60
N GLY A 248 -20.23 -29.87 -19.46
CA GLY A 248 -20.55 -29.81 -20.89
C GLY A 248 -22.04 -29.63 -21.19
N ASP A 249 -22.93 -30.17 -20.35
CA ASP A 249 -24.38 -29.99 -20.43
C ASP A 249 -24.80 -28.52 -20.29
N VAL A 250 -24.11 -27.75 -19.44
CA VAL A 250 -24.36 -26.31 -19.25
C VAL A 250 -23.90 -25.53 -20.48
N ALA A 251 -22.75 -25.91 -21.05
CA ALA A 251 -22.23 -25.30 -22.27
C ALA A 251 -23.12 -25.59 -23.48
N GLU A 252 -23.59 -26.84 -23.63
CA GLU A 252 -24.54 -27.25 -24.67
C GLU A 252 -25.89 -26.51 -24.54
N ALA A 253 -26.37 -26.31 -23.31
CA ALA A 253 -27.58 -25.54 -23.04
C ALA A 253 -27.42 -24.02 -23.25
N GLN A 254 -26.20 -23.54 -23.53
CA GLN A 254 -25.84 -22.12 -23.60
C GLN A 254 -26.34 -21.33 -22.37
N ALA A 255 -26.28 -21.95 -21.20
CA ALA A 255 -26.75 -21.33 -19.97
C ALA A 255 -25.67 -20.39 -19.38
N ASN A 256 -26.11 -19.33 -18.69
CA ASN A 256 -25.18 -18.46 -17.97
C ASN A 256 -24.47 -19.26 -16.87
N PRO A 257 -23.13 -19.39 -16.90
CA PRO A 257 -22.39 -20.30 -16.03
C PRO A 257 -22.49 -19.93 -14.55
N LEU A 258 -22.40 -18.64 -14.21
CA LEU A 258 -22.48 -18.21 -12.82
C LEU A 258 -23.90 -18.35 -12.27
N VAL A 259 -24.93 -17.98 -13.05
CA VAL A 259 -26.34 -18.18 -12.67
C VAL A 259 -26.63 -19.67 -12.46
N HIS A 260 -26.19 -20.52 -13.38
CA HIS A 260 -26.37 -21.97 -13.27
C HIS A 260 -25.68 -22.54 -12.02
N TYR A 261 -24.44 -22.10 -11.75
CA TYR A 261 -23.71 -22.54 -10.57
C TYR A 261 -24.42 -22.15 -9.26
N VAL A 262 -24.88 -20.90 -9.16
CA VAL A 262 -25.58 -20.38 -7.98
C VAL A 262 -26.91 -21.12 -7.74
N LEU A 263 -27.69 -21.37 -8.80
CA LEU A 263 -29.00 -22.02 -8.68
C LEU A 263 -28.93 -23.53 -8.48
N TYR A 264 -28.01 -24.20 -9.17
CA TYR A 264 -27.98 -25.65 -9.28
C TYR A 264 -26.61 -26.24 -8.93
N GLY A 265 -25.56 -25.73 -9.58
CA GLY A 265 -24.25 -26.39 -9.57
C GLY A 265 -23.63 -26.54 -8.19
N ALA A 266 -23.78 -25.55 -7.33
CA ALA A 266 -23.26 -25.62 -5.97
C ALA A 266 -23.95 -26.68 -5.11
N ARG A 267 -25.28 -26.86 -5.26
CA ARG A 267 -26.05 -27.89 -4.55
C ARG A 267 -25.78 -29.28 -5.12
N GLU A 268 -25.55 -29.37 -6.42
CA GLU A 268 -25.20 -30.61 -7.12
C GLU A 268 -23.74 -31.03 -6.88
N GLY A 269 -22.93 -30.22 -6.19
CA GLY A 269 -21.52 -30.51 -5.95
C GLY A 269 -20.65 -30.45 -7.21
N ARG A 270 -21.08 -29.69 -8.22
CA ARG A 270 -20.34 -29.57 -9.49
C ARG A 270 -19.01 -28.84 -9.28
N PRO A 271 -17.90 -29.34 -9.87
CA PRO A 271 -16.64 -28.63 -9.86
C PRO A 271 -16.79 -27.34 -10.69
N PHE A 272 -16.22 -26.24 -10.19
CA PHE A 272 -16.39 -24.91 -10.79
C PHE A 272 -15.09 -24.17 -11.11
N ARG A 273 -13.98 -24.85 -10.91
CA ARG A 273 -12.63 -24.39 -11.25
C ARG A 273 -11.75 -25.60 -11.46
N ARG A 274 -10.75 -25.47 -12.33
CA ARG A 274 -9.71 -26.50 -12.45
C ARG A 274 -8.72 -26.36 -11.30
N GLU A 275 -8.11 -27.47 -10.92
CA GLU A 275 -6.92 -27.40 -10.08
C GLU A 275 -5.83 -26.62 -10.81
N GLY A 276 -5.21 -25.68 -10.10
CA GLY A 276 -4.08 -24.92 -10.64
C GLY A 276 -2.86 -25.82 -10.89
N GLU A 277 -1.78 -25.22 -11.39
CA GLU A 277 -0.49 -25.92 -11.49
C GLU A 277 -0.09 -26.49 -10.12
N ILE A 278 0.15 -27.80 -10.06
CA ILE A 278 0.51 -28.50 -8.82
C ILE A 278 1.99 -28.23 -8.53
N LEU A 279 2.24 -27.30 -7.61
CA LEU A 279 3.59 -26.96 -7.17
C LEU A 279 3.97 -27.72 -5.90
N ARG A 280 4.77 -28.78 -6.07
CA ARG A 280 5.19 -29.69 -4.99
C ARG A 280 6.36 -29.19 -4.14
N PHE A 281 6.67 -27.90 -4.24
CA PHE A 281 7.72 -27.26 -3.47
C PHE A 281 7.27 -25.85 -3.07
N ALA A 282 7.82 -25.34 -1.98
CA ALA A 282 7.71 -23.93 -1.61
C ALA A 282 8.99 -23.47 -0.92
N LYS A 283 9.36 -22.20 -1.11
CA LYS A 283 10.49 -21.61 -0.37
C LYS A 283 10.03 -21.32 1.06
N ARG A 284 10.75 -21.84 2.04
CA ARG A 284 10.46 -21.62 3.47
C ARG A 284 11.24 -20.41 3.99
N ALA A 285 10.70 -19.71 4.97
CA ALA A 285 11.37 -18.56 5.58
C ALA A 285 12.46 -19.03 6.56
N ARG A 286 13.56 -18.28 6.67
CA ARG A 286 14.58 -18.52 7.70
C ARG A 286 14.26 -17.70 8.95
N PRO A 287 14.43 -18.25 10.17
CA PRO A 287 14.28 -17.48 11.40
C PRO A 287 15.18 -16.25 11.44
N VAL A 288 14.63 -15.14 11.92
CA VAL A 288 15.34 -13.87 12.13
C VAL A 288 15.80 -13.72 13.58
N ALA A 289 14.97 -14.17 14.51
CA ALA A 289 15.29 -14.16 15.93
C ALA A 289 14.66 -15.36 16.63
N ILE A 290 15.34 -15.87 17.66
CA ILE A 290 14.83 -16.90 18.55
C ILE A 290 14.97 -16.36 19.98
N ARG A 291 13.87 -16.36 20.73
CA ARG A 291 13.80 -15.84 22.09
C ARG A 291 13.22 -16.88 23.03
N SER A 292 13.71 -16.92 24.26
CA SER A 292 13.11 -17.71 25.33
C SER A 292 12.30 -16.81 26.24
N VAL A 293 11.00 -17.06 26.33
CA VAL A 293 10.09 -16.35 27.22
C VAL A 293 9.88 -17.21 28.48
N PRO A 294 10.19 -16.72 29.68
CA PRO A 294 9.98 -17.49 30.90
C PRO A 294 8.49 -17.74 31.14
N VAL A 295 8.15 -18.94 31.61
CA VAL A 295 6.78 -19.34 31.99
C VAL A 295 6.39 -18.76 33.38
N ALA A 296 7.08 -17.72 33.85
CA ALA A 296 6.97 -17.23 35.22
C ALA A 296 5.63 -16.52 35.52
N GLY A 297 5.14 -16.71 36.76
CA GLY A 297 3.81 -16.37 37.27
C GLY A 297 3.38 -14.89 37.21
N PRO A 298 2.17 -14.57 37.70
CA PRO A 298 1.44 -13.35 37.34
C PRO A 298 2.26 -12.10 37.67
N SER A 299 2.68 -11.37 36.63
CA SER A 299 3.21 -10.01 36.76
C SER A 299 2.27 -9.05 36.04
N ALA A 300 1.90 -8.00 36.79
CA ALA A 300 0.91 -6.97 36.49
C ALA A 300 -0.52 -7.46 36.14
N PRO A 301 -1.57 -6.76 36.58
CA PRO A 301 -2.93 -7.06 36.11
C PRO A 301 -2.99 -6.83 34.60
N ARG A 302 -3.06 -7.93 33.83
CA ARG A 302 -3.26 -7.87 32.38
C ARG A 302 -4.65 -7.33 32.09
N ARG A 303 -4.78 -6.56 31.00
CA ARG A 303 -6.09 -6.24 30.46
C ARG A 303 -6.81 -7.55 30.13
N ALA A 304 -7.96 -7.78 30.73
CA ALA A 304 -8.77 -8.97 30.46
C ALA A 304 -9.35 -8.90 29.04
N LEU A 305 -8.61 -9.39 28.05
CA LEU A 305 -9.06 -9.50 26.66
C LEU A 305 -10.25 -10.46 26.56
N ARG A 306 -11.25 -10.11 25.75
CA ARG A 306 -12.34 -11.05 25.40
C ARG A 306 -11.83 -12.13 24.47
N LYS A 307 -11.82 -13.38 24.94
CA LYS A 307 -11.33 -14.54 24.18
C LYS A 307 -12.49 -15.35 23.59
N GLY A 308 -12.32 -15.80 22.35
CA GLY A 308 -13.22 -16.76 21.70
C GLY A 308 -12.46 -18.01 21.26
N VAL A 309 -12.99 -19.19 21.52
CA VAL A 309 -12.40 -20.45 21.02
C VAL A 309 -13.36 -21.05 20.00
N PHE A 310 -12.96 -21.04 18.74
CA PHE A 310 -13.75 -21.51 17.62
C PHE A 310 -13.35 -22.96 17.34
N VAL A 311 -14.26 -23.88 17.63
CA VAL A 311 -14.05 -25.32 17.51
C VAL A 311 -14.92 -25.88 16.40
N HIS A 312 -14.34 -26.40 15.32
CA HIS A 312 -15.08 -27.22 14.37
C HIS A 312 -15.10 -28.69 14.84
N ALA A 313 -16.23 -29.12 15.41
CA ALA A 313 -16.46 -30.44 15.98
C ALA A 313 -17.22 -31.35 15.00
N TYR A 314 -16.52 -31.76 13.95
CA TYR A 314 -17.04 -32.73 12.97
C TYR A 314 -17.16 -34.16 13.55
N TYR A 315 -16.27 -34.55 14.48
CA TYR A 315 -16.29 -35.83 15.20
C TYR A 315 -16.57 -35.59 16.69
N PRO A 316 -17.83 -35.78 17.16
CA PRO A 316 -18.22 -35.47 18.55
C PRO A 316 -17.42 -36.20 19.63
N ASP A 317 -17.07 -37.47 19.39
CA ASP A 317 -16.26 -38.29 20.29
C ASP A 317 -14.84 -37.74 20.46
N THR A 318 -14.22 -37.25 19.38
CA THR A 318 -12.92 -36.57 19.46
C THR A 318 -13.03 -35.21 20.16
N PHE A 319 -14.16 -34.52 20.06
CA PHE A 319 -14.38 -33.25 20.76
C PHE A 319 -14.40 -33.43 22.29
N GLU A 320 -14.86 -34.58 22.81
CA GLU A 320 -14.86 -34.85 24.25
C GLU A 320 -13.45 -34.80 24.88
N GLU A 321 -12.42 -35.13 24.09
CA GLU A 321 -11.02 -35.07 24.50
C GLU A 321 -10.53 -33.62 24.68
N PHE A 322 -11.19 -32.63 24.08
CA PHE A 322 -10.77 -31.22 24.13
C PHE A 322 -11.23 -30.54 25.43
N ILE A 323 -12.30 -31.04 26.05
CA ILE A 323 -12.93 -30.43 27.23
C ILE A 323 -11.93 -30.13 28.37
N PRO A 324 -11.02 -31.04 28.78
CA PRO A 324 -10.07 -30.76 29.85
C PRO A 324 -9.10 -29.62 29.53
N PHE A 325 -8.78 -29.40 28.26
CA PHE A 325 -7.92 -28.31 27.79
C PHE A 325 -8.68 -26.98 27.73
N LEU A 326 -9.91 -27.01 27.20
CA LEU A 326 -10.78 -25.82 27.11
C LEU A 326 -11.08 -25.22 28.49
N ASN A 327 -11.32 -26.07 29.50
CA ASN A 327 -11.61 -25.64 30.87
C ASN A 327 -10.44 -24.90 31.57
N ARG A 328 -9.23 -24.91 30.99
CA ARG A 328 -8.04 -24.23 31.53
C ARG A 328 -7.84 -22.82 30.99
N ILE A 329 -8.61 -22.42 29.98
CA ILE A 329 -8.42 -21.12 29.34
C ILE A 329 -8.83 -20.02 30.32
N PRO A 330 -7.95 -19.02 30.58
CA PRO A 330 -8.27 -17.94 31.51
C PRO A 330 -9.51 -17.16 31.07
N GLN A 331 -10.39 -16.83 32.00
CA GLN A 331 -11.60 -16.02 31.73
C GLN A 331 -11.26 -14.53 31.49
N PRO A 332 -12.12 -13.74 30.82
CA PRO A 332 -13.36 -14.13 30.14
C PRO A 332 -13.11 -14.85 28.81
N CYS A 333 -13.76 -15.99 28.60
CA CYS A 333 -13.65 -16.82 27.40
C CYS A 333 -15.01 -17.44 27.02
N HIS A 334 -15.34 -17.44 25.73
CA HIS A 334 -16.51 -18.13 25.18
C HIS A 334 -16.08 -19.18 24.15
N VAL A 335 -16.72 -20.35 24.13
CA VAL A 335 -16.42 -21.45 23.20
C VAL A 335 -17.51 -21.53 22.13
N TYR A 336 -17.14 -21.27 20.88
CA TYR A 336 -18.02 -21.31 19.72
C TYR A 336 -17.80 -22.62 18.96
N ILE A 337 -18.80 -23.49 18.92
CA ILE A 337 -18.67 -24.85 18.38
C ILE A 337 -19.49 -24.96 17.10
N SER A 338 -18.89 -25.42 16.01
CA SER A 338 -19.62 -25.76 14.77
C SER A 338 -19.69 -27.27 14.56
N THR A 339 -20.79 -27.74 13.99
CA THR A 339 -20.98 -29.12 13.54
C THR A 339 -21.91 -29.14 12.32
N ASP A 340 -22.21 -30.29 11.72
CA ASP A 340 -22.92 -30.38 10.43
C ASP A 340 -24.30 -31.04 10.49
N THR A 341 -24.68 -31.63 11.63
CA THR A 341 -25.97 -32.33 11.77
C THR A 341 -26.60 -32.11 13.13
N ALA A 342 -27.93 -32.18 13.19
CA ALA A 342 -28.67 -32.09 14.44
C ALA A 342 -28.29 -33.20 15.43
N ALA A 343 -28.00 -34.42 14.95
CA ALA A 343 -27.58 -35.52 15.81
C ALA A 343 -26.25 -35.22 16.52
N LYS A 344 -25.26 -34.70 15.79
CA LYS A 344 -23.98 -34.27 16.38
C LYS A 344 -24.15 -33.08 17.32
N PHE A 345 -25.02 -32.13 16.97
CA PHE A 345 -25.37 -31.00 17.85
C PHE A 345 -25.82 -31.51 19.22
N TYR A 346 -26.79 -32.43 19.29
CA TYR A 346 -27.31 -32.93 20.57
C TYR A 346 -26.26 -33.69 21.38
N HIS A 347 -25.37 -34.44 20.71
CA HIS A 347 -24.26 -35.10 21.39
C HIS A 347 -23.33 -34.06 22.03
N ILE A 348 -22.85 -33.10 21.23
CA ILE A 348 -21.90 -32.07 21.66
C ILE A 348 -22.50 -31.23 22.79
N ASP A 349 -23.77 -30.83 22.66
CA ASP A 349 -24.49 -30.04 23.66
C ASP A 349 -24.54 -30.78 25.01
N LYS A 350 -24.91 -32.07 24.99
CA LYS A 350 -24.92 -32.90 26.19
C LYS A 350 -23.56 -32.95 26.87
N VAL A 351 -22.48 -33.17 26.10
CA VAL A 351 -21.11 -33.19 26.63
C VAL A 351 -20.73 -31.83 27.24
N CYS A 352 -21.11 -30.73 26.61
CA CYS A 352 -20.81 -29.39 27.10
C CYS A 352 -21.57 -29.07 28.38
N ILE A 353 -22.87 -29.37 28.46
CA ILE A 353 -23.69 -29.23 29.68
C ILE A 353 -23.05 -29.96 30.85
N ASP A 354 -22.58 -31.18 30.61
CA ASP A 354 -22.07 -32.04 31.69
C ASP A 354 -20.66 -31.64 32.15
N ARG A 355 -19.81 -31.10 31.26
CA ARG A 355 -18.34 -31.09 31.48
C ARG A 355 -17.61 -29.79 31.12
N LEU A 356 -18.21 -28.88 30.36
CA LEU A 356 -17.54 -27.63 29.94
C LEU A 356 -17.84 -26.50 30.95
N THR A 357 -16.80 -25.83 31.44
CA THR A 357 -16.94 -24.75 32.44
C THR A 357 -17.04 -23.36 31.82
N CYS A 358 -16.65 -23.22 30.55
CA CYS A 358 -16.76 -21.97 29.80
C CYS A 358 -18.17 -21.84 29.19
N PRO A 359 -18.73 -20.62 29.10
CA PRO A 359 -19.88 -20.35 28.24
C PRO A 359 -19.63 -20.85 26.82
N TYR A 360 -20.67 -21.43 26.19
CA TYR A 360 -20.54 -21.98 24.85
C TYR A 360 -21.78 -21.73 23.99
N SER A 361 -21.59 -21.85 22.68
CA SER A 361 -22.67 -21.82 21.69
C SER A 361 -22.37 -22.82 20.59
N ILE A 362 -23.42 -23.43 20.02
CA ILE A 362 -23.29 -24.44 18.98
C ILE A 362 -24.10 -24.00 17.75
N ARG A 363 -23.49 -24.06 16.57
CA ARG A 363 -24.14 -23.80 15.27
C ARG A 363 -24.00 -25.01 14.37
N ILE A 364 -25.07 -25.33 13.65
CA ILE A 364 -25.06 -26.30 12.57
C ILE A 364 -24.70 -25.54 11.29
N CYS A 365 -23.63 -25.97 10.62
CA CYS A 365 -23.10 -25.41 9.40
C CYS A 365 -23.17 -26.45 8.27
N ASP A 366 -23.18 -26.00 7.02
CA ASP A 366 -23.08 -26.92 5.89
C ASP A 366 -21.76 -27.70 5.95
N ASN A 367 -21.77 -28.97 5.53
CA ASN A 367 -20.57 -29.77 5.38
C ASN A 367 -19.79 -29.35 4.12
N ARG A 368 -19.24 -28.13 4.14
CA ARG A 368 -18.55 -27.49 3.01
C ARG A 368 -17.47 -26.55 3.52
N GLY A 369 -16.27 -26.62 2.95
CA GLY A 369 -15.15 -25.75 3.33
C GLY A 369 -14.43 -26.16 4.62
N ARG A 370 -14.57 -27.42 5.02
CA ARG A 370 -13.87 -28.06 6.16
C ARG A 370 -13.99 -27.29 7.47
N ASP A 371 -12.88 -27.12 8.18
CA ASP A 371 -12.79 -26.33 9.41
C ASP A 371 -12.82 -24.81 9.14
N ILE A 372 -12.47 -24.38 7.92
CA ILE A 372 -12.29 -22.97 7.59
C ILE A 372 -13.62 -22.22 7.41
N ALA A 373 -14.54 -22.75 6.60
CA ALA A 373 -15.80 -22.07 6.35
C ALA A 373 -16.72 -21.98 7.59
N PRO A 374 -16.87 -23.02 8.43
CA PRO A 374 -17.61 -22.90 9.68
C PRO A 374 -17.06 -21.83 10.62
N MET A 375 -15.73 -21.62 10.64
CA MET A 375 -15.11 -20.52 11.38
C MET A 375 -15.40 -19.17 10.72
N LEU A 376 -15.00 -18.96 9.45
CA LEU A 376 -15.01 -17.64 8.80
C LEU A 376 -16.39 -17.17 8.31
N VAL A 377 -17.28 -18.12 8.03
CA VAL A 377 -18.65 -17.87 7.53
C VAL A 377 -19.65 -18.15 8.64
N GLY A 378 -19.62 -19.35 9.21
CA GLY A 378 -20.59 -19.80 10.21
C GLY A 378 -20.56 -18.99 11.52
N TYR A 379 -19.42 -18.40 11.85
CA TYR A 379 -19.20 -17.62 13.08
C TYR A 379 -18.59 -16.24 12.84
N ARG A 380 -18.76 -15.67 11.63
CA ARG A 380 -18.21 -14.35 11.28
C ARG A 380 -18.60 -13.25 12.27
N ASP A 381 -19.90 -13.19 12.56
CA ASP A 381 -20.51 -12.24 13.48
C ASP A 381 -19.89 -12.31 14.88
N GLU A 382 -19.60 -13.51 15.39
CA GLU A 382 -18.98 -13.71 16.71
C GLU A 382 -17.46 -13.45 16.70
N LEU A 383 -16.77 -13.81 15.60
CA LEU A 383 -15.35 -13.49 15.40
C LEU A 383 -15.12 -11.97 15.50
N GLU A 384 -16.05 -11.16 15.00
CA GLU A 384 -15.94 -9.70 15.05
C GLU A 384 -16.15 -9.12 16.47
N GLN A 385 -16.72 -9.88 17.42
CA GLN A 385 -17.00 -9.41 18.80
C GLN A 385 -15.87 -9.70 19.81
N VAL A 386 -15.03 -10.71 19.53
CA VAL A 386 -13.91 -11.10 20.39
C VAL A 386 -12.62 -10.40 19.96
N GLU A 387 -11.67 -10.21 20.88
CA GLU A 387 -10.40 -9.53 20.60
C GLU A 387 -9.29 -10.52 20.22
N LEU A 388 -9.32 -11.69 20.84
CA LEU A 388 -8.37 -12.77 20.65
C LEU A 388 -9.13 -14.07 20.43
N ALA A 389 -8.76 -14.80 19.39
CA ALA A 389 -9.40 -16.04 19.01
C ALA A 389 -8.40 -17.20 18.94
N LEU A 390 -8.84 -18.39 19.33
CA LEU A 390 -8.17 -19.65 19.03
C LEU A 390 -9.07 -20.43 18.07
N HIS A 391 -8.50 -20.91 16.97
CA HIS A 391 -9.18 -21.89 16.12
C HIS A 391 -8.60 -23.29 16.35
N ILE A 392 -9.47 -24.29 16.55
CA ILE A 392 -9.12 -25.71 16.63
C ILE A 392 -10.22 -26.57 15.99
N HIS A 393 -9.92 -27.81 15.61
CA HIS A 393 -10.93 -28.70 15.04
C HIS A 393 -10.65 -30.17 15.30
N THR A 394 -11.69 -31.00 15.22
CA THR A 394 -11.58 -32.45 15.39
C THR A 394 -10.98 -33.08 14.13
N LYS A 395 -9.66 -32.98 13.97
CA LYS A 395 -8.93 -33.55 12.83
C LYS A 395 -8.74 -35.05 12.98
N ARG A 396 -9.10 -35.85 11.97
CA ARG A 396 -8.70 -37.27 11.83
C ARG A 396 -7.89 -37.44 10.55
N SER A 397 -6.63 -37.88 10.68
CA SER A 397 -5.69 -37.99 9.56
C SER A 397 -5.85 -39.31 8.78
N VAL A 398 -7.07 -39.62 8.33
CA VAL A 398 -7.43 -40.92 7.72
C VAL A 398 -6.69 -41.25 6.42
N HIS A 399 -6.05 -40.25 5.78
CA HIS A 399 -5.38 -40.40 4.49
C HIS A 399 -3.87 -40.64 4.57
N TYR A 400 -3.26 -40.56 5.76
CA TYR A 400 -1.81 -40.74 5.93
C TYR A 400 -1.51 -41.94 6.84
N THR A 401 -0.67 -42.86 6.36
CA THR A 401 -0.13 -43.96 7.17
C THR A 401 1.14 -43.50 7.91
N GLY A 402 1.35 -43.97 9.15
CA GLY A 402 2.61 -43.75 9.89
C GLY A 402 2.65 -42.56 10.87
N GLY A 403 1.84 -42.60 11.94
CA GLY A 403 2.01 -41.71 13.10
C GLY A 403 1.29 -40.36 13.06
N PHE A 404 0.54 -40.07 11.99
CA PHE A 404 -0.26 -38.83 11.84
C PHE A 404 -1.43 -38.69 12.84
N ASP A 405 -1.74 -39.74 13.58
CA ASP A 405 -2.68 -39.71 14.72
C ASP A 405 -2.19 -38.77 15.84
N GLN A 406 -0.89 -38.56 15.94
CA GLN A 406 -0.28 -37.67 16.94
C GLN A 406 -0.36 -36.19 16.54
N TRP A 407 -0.61 -35.87 15.27
CA TRP A 407 -0.59 -34.48 14.79
C TRP A 407 -1.63 -33.60 15.48
N ARG A 408 -2.87 -34.11 15.63
CA ARG A 408 -3.93 -33.40 16.37
C ARG A 408 -3.53 -33.18 17.82
N HIS A 409 -3.01 -34.22 18.49
CA HIS A 409 -2.59 -34.13 19.89
C HIS A 409 -1.48 -33.09 20.07
N TYR A 410 -0.53 -33.03 19.13
CA TYR A 410 0.51 -32.01 19.09
C TYR A 410 -0.10 -30.60 18.97
N LEU A 411 -0.95 -30.33 17.97
CA LEU A 411 -1.50 -28.99 17.74
C LEU A 411 -2.38 -28.49 18.90
N VAL A 412 -3.26 -29.34 19.42
CA VAL A 412 -4.13 -29.00 20.56
C VAL A 412 -3.28 -28.86 21.83
N GLY A 413 -2.37 -29.81 22.07
CA GLY A 413 -1.48 -29.82 23.23
C GLY A 413 -0.51 -28.63 23.28
N SER A 414 -0.04 -28.14 22.13
CA SER A 414 0.81 -26.95 22.05
C SER A 414 0.02 -25.66 22.26
N ASN A 415 -1.11 -25.48 21.56
CA ASN A 415 -1.92 -24.25 21.69
C ASN A 415 -2.60 -24.11 23.06
N LEU A 416 -2.92 -25.22 23.71
CA LEU A 416 -3.56 -25.28 25.03
C LEU A 416 -2.65 -25.94 26.08
N HIS A 417 -1.35 -25.70 25.96
CA HIS A 417 -0.36 -26.33 26.82
C HIS A 417 -0.61 -26.00 28.29
N PRO A 418 -0.71 -27.01 29.19
CA PRO A 418 -1.07 -26.85 30.60
C PRO A 418 -0.33 -25.76 31.35
N GLU A 419 0.98 -25.66 31.11
CA GLU A 419 1.87 -24.75 31.83
C GLU A 419 2.22 -23.50 31.01
N LYS A 420 2.05 -23.52 29.68
CA LYS A 420 2.61 -22.49 28.79
C LYS A 420 1.53 -21.57 28.20
N LEU A 421 0.25 -21.87 28.40
CA LEU A 421 -0.85 -21.09 27.85
C LEU A 421 -0.76 -19.60 28.24
N ASP A 422 -0.49 -19.28 29.51
CA ASP A 422 -0.37 -17.88 29.94
C ASP A 422 0.81 -17.14 29.28
N ALA A 423 1.90 -17.84 28.99
CA ALA A 423 3.04 -17.29 28.26
C ALA A 423 2.72 -17.10 26.77
N ILE A 424 1.97 -18.01 26.15
CA ILE A 424 1.49 -17.88 24.76
C ILE A 424 0.57 -16.65 24.66
N LEU A 425 -0.39 -16.51 25.57
CA LEU A 425 -1.31 -15.37 25.61
C LEU A 425 -0.57 -14.04 25.87
N ALA A 426 0.53 -14.06 26.64
CA ALA A 426 1.36 -12.89 26.90
C ALA A 426 2.04 -12.31 25.64
N LEU A 427 2.23 -13.12 24.59
CA LEU A 427 2.80 -12.63 23.33
C LEU A 427 1.88 -11.58 22.67
N PHE A 428 0.58 -11.62 22.97
CA PHE A 428 -0.40 -10.61 22.57
C PHE A 428 -0.47 -9.41 23.53
N ASP A 429 0.46 -9.24 24.45
CA ASP A 429 0.65 -7.93 25.11
C ASP A 429 1.32 -6.94 24.14
N ASP A 430 2.01 -7.46 23.11
CA ASP A 430 2.52 -6.67 21.99
C ASP A 430 1.41 -6.40 20.95
N PRO A 431 1.01 -5.13 20.74
CA PRO A 431 -0.05 -4.80 19.79
C PRO A 431 0.34 -5.08 18.33
N SER A 432 1.63 -5.24 18.00
CA SER A 432 2.06 -5.61 16.64
C SER A 432 1.81 -7.08 16.31
N VAL A 433 1.70 -7.96 17.31
CA VAL A 433 1.49 -9.40 17.11
C VAL A 433 0.02 -9.67 16.76
N GLY A 434 -0.21 -10.17 15.55
CA GLY A 434 -1.52 -10.53 15.02
C GLY A 434 -1.81 -12.03 15.10
N ALA A 435 -0.79 -12.89 15.06
CA ALA A 435 -0.95 -14.33 15.18
C ALA A 435 0.23 -15.00 15.88
N VAL A 436 -0.06 -16.13 16.55
CA VAL A 436 0.89 -16.98 17.24
C VAL A 436 0.51 -18.43 16.96
N ALA A 437 1.40 -19.20 16.33
CA ALA A 437 1.15 -20.58 15.95
C ALA A 437 2.26 -21.51 16.45
N PRO A 438 1.97 -22.79 16.73
CA PRO A 438 3.03 -23.74 17.04
C PRO A 438 3.98 -23.94 15.85
N ASP A 439 5.20 -24.40 16.13
CA ASP A 439 6.12 -24.92 15.12
C ASP A 439 5.49 -26.10 14.35
N ASP A 440 6.05 -26.42 13.19
CA ASP A 440 5.49 -27.50 12.38
C ASP A 440 5.66 -28.83 13.11
N PHE A 441 4.58 -29.62 13.15
CA PHE A 441 4.70 -31.01 13.56
C PHE A 441 5.75 -31.69 12.65
N PRO A 442 6.83 -32.30 13.18
CA PRO A 442 8.00 -32.65 12.37
C PRO A 442 7.69 -33.49 11.11
N PRO A 443 6.79 -34.50 11.16
CA PRO A 443 6.37 -35.25 9.96
C PRO A 443 5.68 -34.42 8.87
N VAL A 444 5.07 -33.29 9.23
CA VAL A 444 4.33 -32.39 8.33
C VAL A 444 5.23 -31.28 7.77
N SER A 445 6.28 -30.88 8.50
CA SER A 445 7.17 -29.79 8.10
C SER A 445 7.73 -29.97 6.66
N ALA A 446 8.09 -31.19 6.29
CA ALA A 446 8.59 -31.54 4.95
C ALA A 446 7.51 -31.58 3.86
N LEU A 447 6.22 -31.54 4.22
CA LEU A 447 5.08 -31.62 3.30
C LEU A 447 4.49 -30.24 2.98
N VAL A 448 5.00 -29.17 3.61
CA VAL A 448 4.57 -27.79 3.36
C VAL A 448 4.94 -27.37 1.93
N GLN A 449 3.93 -27.21 1.09
CA GLN A 449 4.05 -26.88 -0.33
C GLN A 449 2.84 -26.09 -0.83
N TRP A 450 2.97 -25.40 -1.97
CA TRP A 450 1.86 -24.65 -2.59
C TRP A 450 0.71 -25.56 -3.06
N GLY A 451 1.05 -26.74 -3.60
CA GLY A 451 0.07 -27.63 -4.19
C GLY A 451 -0.69 -26.95 -5.34
N GLY A 452 -1.98 -27.26 -5.49
CA GLY A 452 -2.86 -26.63 -6.48
C GLY A 452 -3.42 -25.26 -6.08
N ASN A 453 -2.93 -24.64 -4.98
CA ASN A 453 -3.60 -23.48 -4.36
C ASN A 453 -2.95 -22.13 -4.66
N LEU A 454 -1.81 -22.07 -5.35
CA LEU A 454 -1.09 -20.81 -5.57
C LEU A 454 -1.98 -19.75 -6.25
N SER A 455 -2.77 -20.15 -7.25
CA SER A 455 -3.70 -19.25 -7.95
C SER A 455 -4.78 -18.70 -7.01
N ALA A 456 -5.35 -19.55 -6.17
CA ALA A 456 -6.37 -19.16 -5.19
C ALA A 456 -5.79 -18.25 -4.10
N VAL A 457 -4.60 -18.55 -3.57
CA VAL A 457 -3.90 -17.68 -2.60
C VAL A 457 -3.59 -16.32 -3.23
N ARG A 458 -3.08 -16.30 -4.46
CA ARG A 458 -2.85 -15.06 -5.20
C ARG A 458 -4.15 -14.27 -5.37
N GLY A 459 -5.25 -14.92 -5.73
CA GLY A 459 -6.56 -14.29 -5.84
C GLY A 459 -7.05 -13.69 -4.53
N LEU A 460 -6.92 -14.41 -3.42
CA LEU A 460 -7.26 -13.92 -2.08
C LEU A 460 -6.44 -12.69 -1.70
N VAL A 461 -5.11 -12.75 -1.87
CA VAL A 461 -4.23 -11.61 -1.56
C VAL A 461 -4.54 -10.42 -2.48
N ALA A 462 -4.82 -10.67 -3.77
CA ALA A 462 -5.21 -9.63 -4.70
C ALA A 462 -6.49 -8.91 -4.27
N MET A 463 -7.51 -9.65 -3.83
CA MET A 463 -8.76 -9.04 -3.35
C MET A 463 -8.56 -8.21 -2.08
N MET A 464 -7.68 -8.62 -1.18
CA MET A 464 -7.39 -7.87 0.06
C MET A 464 -6.50 -6.65 -0.14
N THR A 465 -5.65 -6.64 -1.18
CA THR A 465 -4.61 -5.61 -1.39
C THR A 465 -4.84 -4.73 -2.62
N GLY A 466 -5.71 -5.15 -3.53
CA GLY A 466 -5.82 -4.58 -4.88
C GLY A 466 -4.67 -4.95 -5.81
N PHE A 467 -3.76 -5.86 -5.42
CA PHE A 467 -2.55 -6.16 -6.20
C PHE A 467 -2.33 -7.65 -6.47
N ALA A 468 -2.53 -8.06 -7.72
CA ALA A 468 -2.47 -9.47 -8.13
C ALA A 468 -1.05 -10.07 -8.24
N GLN A 469 0.01 -9.26 -8.32
CA GLN A 469 1.38 -9.78 -8.53
C GLN A 469 2.20 -9.96 -7.24
N GLY A 470 1.58 -9.86 -6.05
CA GLY A 470 2.29 -9.99 -4.77
C GLY A 470 2.73 -11.42 -4.40
N VAL A 471 2.09 -12.45 -4.97
CA VAL A 471 2.34 -13.87 -4.63
C VAL A 471 2.65 -14.68 -5.88
N SER A 472 3.85 -15.27 -5.95
CA SER A 472 4.29 -16.16 -7.03
C SER A 472 4.83 -17.48 -6.46
N SER A 473 5.22 -18.39 -7.35
CA SER A 473 5.90 -19.63 -6.97
C SER A 473 7.23 -19.38 -6.25
N ASP A 474 7.81 -18.18 -6.41
CA ASP A 474 9.06 -17.77 -5.77
C ASP A 474 8.88 -17.10 -4.40
N THR A 475 7.64 -16.81 -3.97
CA THR A 475 7.34 -16.19 -2.67
C THR A 475 7.52 -17.20 -1.52
N LEU A 476 7.89 -16.71 -0.33
CA LEU A 476 8.04 -17.53 0.88
C LEU A 476 6.69 -18.06 1.37
N LEU A 477 6.59 -19.36 1.69
CA LEU A 477 5.39 -19.96 2.25
C LEU A 477 5.64 -20.34 3.72
N GLU A 478 4.95 -19.64 4.62
CA GLU A 478 4.73 -20.08 6.00
C GLU A 478 3.23 -20.00 6.30
N MET A 479 2.75 -20.89 7.15
CA MET A 479 1.34 -20.98 7.53
C MET A 479 1.18 -21.66 8.89
N PRO A 480 0.09 -21.41 9.62
CA PRO A 480 -0.26 -22.20 10.79
C PRO A 480 -0.73 -23.59 10.35
N THR A 481 0.17 -24.57 10.35
CA THR A 481 -0.12 -25.92 9.82
C THR A 481 -1.25 -26.60 10.57
N GLY A 482 -2.24 -27.09 9.82
CA GLY A 482 -3.47 -27.67 10.36
C GLY A 482 -4.54 -26.66 10.75
N SER A 483 -4.36 -25.37 10.43
CA SER A 483 -5.30 -24.28 10.75
C SER A 483 -5.52 -24.02 12.24
N MET A 484 -4.69 -24.57 13.14
CA MET A 484 -4.89 -24.47 14.59
C MET A 484 -3.90 -23.50 15.26
N PHE A 485 -4.36 -22.30 15.59
CA PHE A 485 -3.49 -21.24 16.10
C PHE A 485 -4.28 -20.13 16.82
N TRP A 486 -3.56 -19.33 17.59
CA TRP A 486 -4.09 -18.11 18.22
C TRP A 486 -3.91 -16.90 17.30
N PHE A 487 -4.91 -16.03 17.24
CA PHE A 487 -4.84 -14.79 16.46
C PHE A 487 -5.71 -13.68 17.03
N ARG A 488 -5.32 -12.43 16.76
CA ARG A 488 -6.19 -11.28 16.96
C ARG A 488 -7.21 -11.25 15.84
N THR A 489 -8.47 -11.06 16.18
CA THR A 489 -9.56 -11.01 15.19
C THR A 489 -9.40 -9.83 14.23
N ARG A 490 -8.94 -8.68 14.73
CA ARG A 490 -8.57 -7.53 13.88
C ARG A 490 -7.48 -7.84 12.85
N ALA A 491 -6.62 -8.83 13.09
CA ALA A 491 -5.58 -9.21 12.15
C ALA A 491 -6.11 -10.11 11.01
N LEU A 492 -7.28 -10.74 11.20
CA LEU A 492 -7.99 -11.44 10.12
C LEU A 492 -9.00 -10.56 9.38
N LYS A 493 -9.19 -9.30 9.80
CA LYS A 493 -10.16 -8.38 9.20
C LYS A 493 -10.07 -8.29 7.66
N PRO A 494 -8.88 -8.22 7.03
CA PRO A 494 -8.80 -8.20 5.56
C PRO A 494 -9.47 -9.39 4.89
N LEU A 495 -9.39 -10.59 5.49
CA LEU A 495 -10.05 -11.79 4.98
C LEU A 495 -11.55 -11.79 5.29
N LEU A 496 -11.95 -11.33 6.47
CA LEU A 496 -13.36 -11.20 6.85
C LEU A 496 -14.12 -10.19 5.97
N ASP A 497 -13.44 -9.11 5.58
CA ASP A 497 -13.99 -8.05 4.72
C ASP A 497 -14.24 -8.51 3.28
N LEU A 498 -13.59 -9.60 2.83
CA LEU A 498 -13.94 -10.27 1.57
C LEU A 498 -15.33 -10.90 1.60
N ARG A 499 -15.91 -11.08 2.79
CA ARG A 499 -17.28 -11.56 3.00
C ARG A 499 -17.60 -12.87 2.28
N LEU A 500 -16.61 -13.76 2.18
CA LEU A 500 -16.75 -15.07 1.54
C LEU A 500 -17.93 -15.85 2.15
N GLU A 501 -18.84 -16.34 1.32
CA GLU A 501 -19.96 -17.17 1.77
C GLU A 501 -19.66 -18.65 1.49
N THR A 502 -20.45 -19.57 2.06
CA THR A 502 -20.26 -21.03 1.89
C THR A 502 -20.19 -21.45 0.42
N LEU A 503 -20.88 -20.71 -0.45
CA LEU A 503 -20.90 -20.91 -1.90
C LEU A 503 -19.52 -20.76 -2.56
N CYS A 504 -18.62 -19.96 -1.97
CA CYS A 504 -17.26 -19.75 -2.48
C CYS A 504 -16.35 -20.99 -2.28
N PHE A 505 -16.70 -21.87 -1.35
CA PHE A 505 -15.89 -23.04 -1.01
C PHE A 505 -16.22 -24.23 -1.91
N ASP A 506 -15.28 -25.16 -2.10
CA ASP A 506 -15.50 -26.38 -2.87
C ASP A 506 -16.43 -27.36 -2.11
N PRO A 507 -17.27 -28.13 -2.82
CA PRO A 507 -18.07 -29.20 -2.20
C PRO A 507 -17.15 -30.29 -1.63
N GLU A 508 -17.51 -30.91 -0.50
CA GLU A 508 -16.70 -32.00 0.07
C GLU A 508 -16.89 -33.29 -0.74
N ALA A 509 -15.83 -33.72 -1.42
CA ALA A 509 -15.75 -34.94 -2.23
C ALA A 509 -14.50 -35.79 -1.89
N GLY A 510 -13.91 -35.59 -0.70
CA GLY A 510 -12.71 -36.31 -0.25
C GLY A 510 -11.40 -35.75 -0.81
N GLN A 511 -11.39 -34.49 -1.25
CA GLN A 511 -10.19 -33.82 -1.75
C GLN A 511 -9.11 -33.74 -0.66
N ILE A 512 -7.85 -33.86 -1.07
CA ILE A 512 -6.70 -33.77 -0.15
C ILE A 512 -5.92 -32.46 -0.30
N ASP A 513 -6.18 -31.68 -1.36
CA ASP A 513 -5.58 -30.37 -1.62
C ASP A 513 -6.45 -29.60 -2.64
N GLY A 514 -6.04 -28.38 -3.03
CA GLY A 514 -6.62 -27.65 -4.17
C GLY A 514 -7.96 -26.96 -3.92
N THR A 515 -8.44 -26.96 -2.66
CA THR A 515 -9.70 -26.32 -2.27
C THR A 515 -9.49 -24.93 -1.65
N LEU A 516 -10.54 -24.12 -1.56
CA LEU A 516 -10.45 -22.76 -1.02
C LEU A 516 -10.06 -22.79 0.46
N ALA A 517 -10.51 -23.81 1.20
CA ALA A 517 -10.08 -24.03 2.59
C ALA A 517 -8.55 -24.20 2.68
N HIS A 518 -7.98 -25.04 1.81
CA HIS A 518 -6.52 -25.25 1.74
C HIS A 518 -5.75 -24.00 1.27
N ALA A 519 -6.34 -23.19 0.40
CA ALA A 519 -5.77 -21.90 0.01
C ALA A 519 -5.79 -20.89 1.17
N ILE A 520 -6.89 -20.78 1.90
CA ILE A 520 -6.99 -19.89 3.07
C ILE A 520 -6.01 -20.33 4.17
N GLU A 521 -5.86 -21.64 4.43
CA GLU A 521 -4.86 -22.16 5.38
C GLU A 521 -3.45 -21.63 5.05
N ARG A 522 -3.05 -21.73 3.78
CA ARG A 522 -1.78 -21.22 3.25
C ARG A 522 -1.67 -19.69 3.28
N ALA A 523 -2.80 -19.00 3.26
CA ALA A 523 -2.85 -17.55 3.22
C ALA A 523 -2.89 -16.89 4.62
N PHE A 524 -3.10 -17.62 5.72
CA PHE A 524 -3.31 -16.98 7.03
C PHE A 524 -2.22 -15.98 7.41
N PHE A 525 -0.93 -16.34 7.32
CA PHE A 525 0.14 -15.38 7.66
C PHE A 525 0.25 -14.22 6.67
N TYR A 526 -0.09 -14.43 5.40
CA TYR A 526 -0.26 -13.33 4.44
C TYR A 526 -1.37 -12.37 4.88
N VAL A 527 -2.53 -12.89 5.31
CA VAL A 527 -3.65 -12.08 5.83
C VAL A 527 -3.20 -11.24 7.03
N ILE A 528 -2.47 -11.85 7.97
CA ILE A 528 -1.92 -11.18 9.15
C ILE A 528 -1.00 -10.02 8.73
N GLU A 529 -0.11 -10.23 7.76
CA GLU A 529 0.79 -9.17 7.26
C GLU A 529 0.06 -8.07 6.47
N VAL A 530 -0.97 -8.43 5.68
CA VAL A 530 -1.82 -7.45 4.98
C VAL A 530 -2.48 -6.52 5.99
N SER A 531 -2.93 -7.05 7.14
CA SER A 531 -3.49 -6.25 8.23
C SER A 531 -2.49 -5.35 8.96
N GLY A 532 -1.20 -5.42 8.60
CA GLY A 532 -0.12 -4.65 9.23
C GLY A 532 0.44 -5.27 10.51
N HIS A 533 0.05 -6.49 10.84
CA HIS A 533 0.54 -7.21 12.01
C HIS A 533 1.67 -8.19 11.64
N ARG A 534 2.45 -8.60 12.64
CA ARG A 534 3.40 -9.70 12.54
C ARG A 534 2.81 -10.99 13.09
N TRP A 535 3.40 -12.11 12.70
CA TRP A 535 3.08 -13.43 13.24
C TRP A 535 4.33 -14.04 13.88
N LEU A 536 4.10 -14.96 14.83
CA LEU A 536 5.14 -15.63 15.59
C LEU A 536 4.93 -17.14 15.56
N ARG A 537 6.03 -17.89 15.62
CA ARG A 537 5.97 -19.33 15.91
C ARG A 537 6.51 -19.64 17.30
N PHE A 538 6.06 -20.74 17.89
CA PHE A 538 6.53 -21.16 19.20
C PHE A 538 6.69 -22.67 19.32
N ASP A 539 7.58 -23.07 20.22
CA ASP A 539 7.80 -24.47 20.59
C ASP A 539 7.56 -24.68 22.09
N THR A 540 6.75 -25.68 22.39
CA THR A 540 6.39 -26.11 23.74
C THR A 540 7.24 -27.26 24.28
N GLU A 541 8.03 -27.96 23.47
CA GLU A 541 8.77 -29.17 23.88
C GLU A 541 10.24 -28.90 24.23
N SER A 542 10.91 -27.96 23.57
CA SER A 542 12.37 -27.81 23.67
C SER A 542 12.92 -27.24 24.98
N SER A 543 12.11 -26.69 25.89
CA SER A 543 12.60 -26.12 27.15
C SER A 543 11.58 -26.20 28.29
N PRO A 544 11.86 -26.91 29.40
CA PRO A 544 11.02 -26.90 30.60
C PRO A 544 10.93 -25.49 31.20
N GLY A 545 9.72 -25.03 31.54
CA GLY A 545 9.51 -23.72 32.17
C GLY A 545 9.83 -22.49 31.29
N GLN A 546 10.09 -22.66 29.99
CA GLN A 546 10.26 -21.58 29.03
C GLN A 546 9.48 -21.85 27.74
N LEU A 547 8.94 -20.81 27.14
CA LEU A 547 8.35 -20.84 25.80
C LEU A 547 9.39 -20.32 24.82
N ARG A 548 9.84 -21.16 23.88
CA ARG A 548 10.72 -20.72 22.81
C ARG A 548 9.86 -20.09 21.71
N VAL A 549 10.19 -18.87 21.31
CA VAL A 549 9.47 -18.09 20.31
C VAL A 549 10.42 -17.77 19.17
N THR A 550 9.97 -18.01 17.95
CA THR A 550 10.72 -17.80 16.71
C THR A 550 10.05 -16.69 15.90
N GLU A 551 10.83 -15.69 15.50
CA GLU A 551 10.41 -14.59 14.63
C GLU A 551 10.94 -14.83 13.21
N TYR A 552 10.13 -14.48 12.22
CA TYR A 552 10.41 -14.69 10.79
C TYR A 552 10.33 -13.36 10.02
N PRO A 553 10.97 -13.26 8.84
CA PRO A 553 10.77 -12.09 7.99
C PRO A 553 9.33 -12.10 7.42
N PRO A 554 8.81 -10.94 6.97
CA PRO A 554 7.55 -10.90 6.25
C PRO A 554 7.54 -11.81 5.02
N LEU A 555 6.42 -12.49 4.79
CA LEU A 555 6.16 -13.32 3.61
C LEU A 555 5.86 -12.47 2.39
N LEU A 556 5.10 -11.39 2.58
CA LEU A 556 4.87 -10.41 1.54
C LEU A 556 6.09 -9.48 1.45
N PRO A 557 6.69 -9.33 0.25
CA PRO A 557 7.65 -8.25 0.06
C PRO A 557 6.96 -6.92 0.42
N ALA A 558 7.74 -5.93 0.88
CA ALA A 558 7.26 -4.55 1.08
C ALA A 558 6.48 -4.04 -0.15
N GLU A 559 6.74 -4.64 -1.30
CA GLU A 559 6.10 -4.44 -2.59
C GLU A 559 4.68 -4.97 -2.82
N SER A 560 4.06 -5.73 -1.91
CA SER A 560 2.59 -5.85 -1.94
C SER A 560 1.90 -4.47 -1.75
N ARG A 561 2.70 -3.45 -1.41
CA ARG A 561 2.38 -2.03 -1.28
C ARG A 561 3.18 -1.15 -2.27
N THR A 562 3.68 -1.69 -3.39
CA THR A 562 4.37 -0.85 -4.41
C THR A 562 3.40 0.01 -5.18
N ASP A 563 3.48 1.31 -4.94
CA ASP A 563 2.86 2.28 -5.81
C ASP A 563 3.65 2.40 -7.15
N PRO A 564 3.03 2.92 -8.22
CA PRO A 564 3.68 3.04 -9.52
C PRO A 564 5.01 3.83 -9.52
N ILE A 565 5.25 4.72 -8.55
CA ILE A 565 6.46 5.56 -8.49
C ILE A 565 7.70 4.70 -8.22
N SER A 566 7.64 3.78 -7.26
CA SER A 566 8.81 2.96 -6.90
C SER A 566 9.22 1.97 -8.01
N ARG A 567 8.34 1.67 -8.97
CA ARG A 567 8.70 0.88 -10.17
C ARG A 567 9.53 1.68 -11.16
N ALA A 568 9.18 2.94 -11.37
CA ALA A 568 9.92 3.84 -12.25
C ALA A 568 11.20 4.38 -11.58
N MET A 569 11.24 4.35 -10.25
CA MET A 569 12.27 4.95 -9.41
C MET A 569 12.61 4.01 -8.24
N PRO A 570 13.48 3.00 -8.44
CA PRO A 570 13.84 2.02 -7.42
C PRO A 570 14.38 2.66 -6.12
N GLU A 571 15.05 3.80 -6.22
CA GLU A 571 15.54 4.59 -5.10
C GLU A 571 14.41 5.02 -4.12
N MET A 572 13.17 5.15 -4.61
CA MET A 572 11.98 5.51 -3.85
C MET A 572 11.25 4.33 -3.21
N LEU A 573 11.76 3.10 -3.34
CA LEU A 573 11.15 1.92 -2.71
C LEU A 573 10.99 2.12 -1.18
N PRO A 574 9.77 2.09 -0.61
CA PRO A 574 9.54 2.40 0.80
C PRO A 574 10.20 1.40 1.77
N PHE A 575 10.55 1.87 2.97
CA PHE A 575 10.94 1.02 4.09
C PHE A 575 9.70 0.45 4.81
N SER A 576 9.68 -0.87 5.01
CA SER A 576 8.83 -1.51 6.02
C SER A 576 9.47 -1.35 7.39
N VAL A 577 8.68 -1.09 8.42
CA VAL A 577 9.19 -0.79 9.77
C VAL A 577 8.60 -1.74 10.80
N VAL A 578 9.41 -2.13 11.78
CA VAL A 578 8.96 -2.87 12.97
C VAL A 578 9.43 -2.12 14.23
N PRO A 579 8.64 -2.12 15.31
CA PRO A 579 9.02 -1.43 16.54
C PRO A 579 10.15 -2.20 17.25
N SER A 580 11.20 -1.48 17.65
CA SER A 580 12.22 -1.94 18.60
C SER A 580 11.83 -1.55 20.03
N ARG A 581 12.19 -2.41 20.99
CA ARG A 581 12.00 -2.15 22.43
C ARG A 581 13.22 -1.49 23.09
N ASP A 582 14.29 -1.26 22.34
CA ASP A 582 15.47 -0.58 22.88
C ASP A 582 15.16 0.91 23.14
N PRO A 583 15.26 1.38 24.40
CA PRO A 583 14.95 2.76 24.72
C PRO A 583 16.06 3.74 24.33
N ARG A 584 17.26 3.27 23.97
CA ARG A 584 18.42 4.13 23.70
C ARG A 584 18.20 4.99 22.44
N PRO A 585 18.42 6.31 22.54
CA PRO A 585 18.41 7.20 21.38
C PRO A 585 19.33 6.69 20.29
N ARG A 586 18.92 6.82 19.03
CA ARG A 586 19.78 6.45 17.91
C ARG A 586 19.66 7.41 16.73
N LEU A 587 20.80 7.77 16.16
CA LEU A 587 20.89 8.63 14.99
C LEU A 587 21.17 7.78 13.73
N ASN A 588 20.29 7.89 12.74
CA ASN A 588 20.26 7.06 11.54
C ASN A 588 20.62 7.90 10.31
N LEU A 589 21.83 7.77 9.79
CA LEU A 589 22.26 8.41 8.55
C LEU A 589 21.76 7.60 7.34
N LEU A 590 20.94 8.22 6.49
CA LEU A 590 20.50 7.68 5.20
C LEU A 590 21.42 8.23 4.09
N ILE A 591 22.15 7.35 3.42
CA ILE A 591 23.03 7.71 2.30
C ILE A 591 22.85 6.74 1.13
N PRO A 592 23.00 7.19 -0.12
CA PRO A 592 22.94 6.30 -1.27
C PRO A 592 23.95 5.16 -1.20
N THR A 593 25.16 5.44 -0.71
CA THR A 593 26.21 4.45 -0.52
C THR A 593 27.20 4.87 0.55
N ALA A 594 27.72 3.90 1.31
CA ALA A 594 28.86 4.11 2.21
C ALA A 594 30.21 3.73 1.58
N GLU A 595 30.21 3.31 0.32
CA GLU A 595 31.41 2.83 -0.36
C GLU A 595 32.37 3.97 -0.71
N ARG A 596 33.61 3.86 -0.22
CA ARG A 596 34.65 4.89 -0.46
C ARG A 596 35.02 5.01 -1.93
N MET A 597 34.95 3.91 -2.69
CA MET A 597 35.29 3.90 -4.12
C MET A 597 34.29 4.71 -4.95
N PHE A 598 33.00 4.67 -4.58
CA PHE A 598 31.93 5.42 -5.24
C PHE A 598 31.73 6.82 -4.63
N GLY A 599 32.25 7.06 -3.43
CA GLY A 599 32.12 8.32 -2.68
C GLY A 599 32.51 9.55 -3.49
N TYR A 600 31.53 10.43 -3.72
CA TYR A 600 31.74 11.80 -4.22
C TYR A 600 31.81 12.78 -3.04
N ALA A 601 32.23 14.02 -3.30
CA ALA A 601 32.41 15.05 -2.28
C ALA A 601 31.18 15.21 -1.34
N GLY A 602 29.95 15.13 -1.86
CA GLY A 602 28.73 15.24 -1.03
C GLY A 602 28.54 14.12 -0.01
N ILE A 603 28.94 12.87 -0.33
CA ILE A 603 28.87 11.74 0.62
C ILE A 603 29.94 11.90 1.70
N SER A 604 31.13 12.37 1.31
CA SER A 604 32.22 12.62 2.25
C SER A 604 31.86 13.72 3.25
N GLU A 605 31.24 14.82 2.80
CA GLU A 605 30.77 15.88 3.70
C GLU A 605 29.63 15.40 4.62
N ALA A 606 28.70 14.58 4.11
CA ALA A 606 27.65 14.00 4.94
C ALA A 606 28.21 13.11 6.07
N LEU A 607 29.17 12.25 5.74
CA LEU A 607 29.86 11.42 6.73
C LEU A 607 30.66 12.27 7.73
N ARG A 608 31.28 13.36 7.29
CA ARG A 608 32.00 14.30 8.16
C ARG A 608 31.07 15.00 9.15
N ILE A 609 29.93 15.51 8.68
CA ILE A 609 28.90 16.11 9.54
C ILE A 609 28.35 15.06 10.51
N PHE A 610 28.07 13.84 10.04
CA PHE A 610 27.58 12.75 10.89
C PHE A 610 28.60 12.35 11.97
N ALA A 611 29.89 12.27 11.63
CA ALA A 611 30.96 12.04 12.61
C ALA A 611 31.05 13.19 13.65
N GLY A 612 30.84 14.44 13.21
CA GLY A 612 30.75 15.58 14.12
C GLY A 612 29.54 15.49 15.07
N LEU A 613 28.37 15.11 14.56
CA LEU A 613 27.16 14.88 15.36
C LEU A 613 27.35 13.73 16.36
N ARG A 614 27.97 12.62 15.93
CA ARG A 614 28.35 11.49 16.80
C ARG A 614 29.16 11.96 18.01
N ARG A 615 30.19 12.79 17.76
CA ARG A 615 31.04 13.32 18.82
C ARG A 615 30.28 14.22 19.80
N VAL A 616 29.37 15.06 19.31
CA VAL A 616 28.59 15.98 20.16
C VAL A 616 27.52 15.25 20.99
N LEU A 617 26.84 14.26 20.39
CA LEU A 617 25.80 13.48 21.06
C LEU A 617 26.38 12.46 22.06
N GLY A 618 27.60 11.97 21.80
CA GLY A 618 28.37 11.14 22.73
C GLY A 618 27.79 9.73 22.94
N GLU A 619 28.22 9.08 24.03
CA GLU A 619 27.88 7.68 24.37
C GLU A 619 26.42 7.45 24.76
N GLY A 620 25.64 8.53 24.94
CA GLY A 620 24.20 8.47 25.21
C GLY A 620 23.36 8.12 23.97
N PHE A 621 23.97 8.08 22.79
CA PHE A 621 23.33 7.74 21.52
C PHE A 621 24.00 6.53 20.88
N ASP A 622 23.21 5.73 20.18
CA ASP A 622 23.69 4.74 19.23
C ASP A 622 23.65 5.34 17.82
N PHE A 623 24.40 4.75 16.88
CA PHE A 623 24.55 5.31 15.53
C PHE A 623 24.38 4.24 14.47
N ARG A 624 23.64 4.56 13.41
CA ARG A 624 23.44 3.67 12.28
C ARG A 624 23.58 4.42 10.96
N VAL A 625 24.29 3.83 10.00
CA VAL A 625 24.42 4.30 8.62
C VAL A 625 23.67 3.30 7.74
N ILE A 626 22.68 3.76 6.99
CA ILE A 626 21.83 2.93 6.13
C ILE A 626 22.15 3.29 4.67
N ALA A 627 22.67 2.33 3.92
CA ALA A 627 22.90 2.49 2.49
C ALA A 627 21.62 2.23 1.70
N THR A 628 21.13 3.22 0.94
CA THR A 628 19.82 3.15 0.27
C THR A 628 19.87 2.71 -1.18
N ASP A 629 21.01 2.77 -1.86
CA ASP A 629 21.08 2.59 -3.32
C ASP A 629 22.11 1.55 -3.75
N ILE A 630 23.30 1.54 -3.14
CA ILE A 630 24.38 0.61 -3.46
C ILE A 630 24.72 -0.23 -2.23
N ALA A 631 24.62 -1.55 -2.39
CA ALA A 631 24.94 -2.54 -1.37
C ALA A 631 26.42 -2.46 -0.96
N PHE A 632 26.73 -2.91 0.25
CA PHE A 632 28.12 -3.02 0.67
C PHE A 632 28.81 -4.14 -0.10
N SER A 633 29.96 -3.85 -0.67
CA SER A 633 30.84 -4.85 -1.26
C SER A 633 31.54 -5.67 -0.16
N ASP A 634 32.02 -6.86 -0.51
CA ASP A 634 32.85 -7.68 0.39
C ASP A 634 34.16 -6.98 0.82
N GLN A 635 34.52 -5.86 0.17
CA GLN A 635 35.70 -5.06 0.48
C GLN A 635 35.39 -3.87 1.39
N MET A 636 34.11 -3.64 1.73
CA MET A 636 33.71 -2.60 2.67
C MET A 636 34.26 -2.94 4.05
N VAL A 637 35.09 -2.03 4.57
CA VAL A 637 35.61 -2.13 5.94
C VAL A 637 34.96 -1.02 6.77
N PRO A 638 34.16 -1.36 7.79
CA PRO A 638 33.56 -0.36 8.66
C PRO A 638 34.64 0.39 9.44
N GLU A 639 34.33 1.60 9.90
CA GLU A 639 35.22 2.35 10.80
C GLU A 639 35.53 1.55 12.08
N PRO A 640 36.65 1.82 12.76
CA PRO A 640 36.96 1.15 14.03
C PRO A 640 35.79 1.22 15.02
N GLY A 641 35.34 0.05 15.51
CA GLY A 641 34.17 -0.08 16.39
C GLY A 641 32.82 -0.14 15.67
N GLY A 642 32.79 -0.06 14.34
CA GLY A 642 31.62 -0.25 13.51
C GLY A 642 31.41 -1.70 13.08
N THR A 643 30.16 -2.11 12.94
CA THR A 643 29.78 -3.45 12.44
C THR A 643 28.84 -3.34 11.25
N ILE A 644 28.87 -4.33 10.35
CA ILE A 644 27.88 -4.47 9.28
C ILE A 644 26.77 -5.39 9.80
N ALA A 645 25.51 -4.99 9.57
CA ALA A 645 24.35 -5.76 10.02
C ALA A 645 23.15 -5.59 9.06
N ASP A 646 22.11 -6.42 9.24
CA ASP A 646 20.84 -6.28 8.52
C ASP A 646 19.96 -5.14 9.11
N LEU A 647 18.93 -4.70 8.38
CA LEU A 647 18.08 -3.57 8.79
C LEU A 647 17.30 -3.79 10.10
N HIS A 648 17.06 -5.05 10.46
CA HIS A 648 16.31 -5.44 11.65
C HIS A 648 17.22 -5.77 12.84
N ASP A 649 18.55 -5.75 12.64
CA ASP A 649 19.50 -6.07 13.70
C ASP A 649 19.54 -4.93 14.73
N GLU A 650 19.29 -5.31 15.99
CA GLU A 650 19.31 -4.43 17.16
C GLU A 650 20.46 -4.79 18.11
N SER A 651 21.46 -5.53 17.64
CA SER A 651 22.65 -5.86 18.41
C SER A 651 23.35 -4.59 18.90
N PRO A 652 23.78 -4.54 20.17
CA PRO A 652 24.43 -3.36 20.73
C PRO A 652 25.80 -3.16 20.06
N ALA A 653 25.86 -2.18 19.17
CA ALA A 653 27.09 -1.72 18.54
C ALA A 653 27.09 -0.20 18.52
N GLY A 654 28.20 0.42 18.91
CA GLY A 654 28.32 1.88 18.92
C GLY A 654 28.04 2.51 17.56
N LEU A 655 28.42 1.83 16.47
CA LEU A 655 28.11 2.21 15.10
C LEU A 655 27.72 0.98 14.26
N VAL A 656 26.58 1.05 13.59
CA VAL A 656 26.10 0.00 12.69
C VAL A 656 26.06 0.52 11.25
N TYR A 657 26.50 -0.30 10.30
CA TYR A 657 26.29 -0.10 8.87
C TYR A 657 25.25 -1.12 8.40
N ALA A 658 24.08 -0.64 8.02
CA ALA A 658 22.97 -1.47 7.57
C ALA A 658 22.76 -1.37 6.07
N ASP A 659 22.64 -2.52 5.41
CA ASP A 659 22.36 -2.57 3.97
C ASP A 659 20.85 -2.37 3.73
N GLY A 660 20.49 -1.16 3.32
CA GLY A 660 19.13 -0.79 3.00
C GLY A 660 18.70 -1.16 1.57
N THR A 661 19.59 -1.64 0.72
CA THR A 661 19.28 -1.89 -0.70
C THR A 661 18.30 -3.04 -0.88
N ASN A 662 18.31 -4.01 0.04
CA ASN A 662 17.41 -5.17 0.03
C ASN A 662 16.13 -4.97 0.86
N ARG A 663 15.75 -3.71 1.14
CA ARG A 663 14.57 -3.32 1.94
C ARG A 663 13.23 -3.86 1.45
N ARG A 664 13.17 -4.40 0.23
CA ARG A 664 12.03 -5.17 -0.29
C ARG A 664 11.67 -6.37 0.59
N PHE A 665 12.68 -7.03 1.17
CA PHE A 665 12.54 -8.29 1.89
C PHE A 665 12.94 -8.19 3.36
N GLN A 666 13.21 -6.98 3.84
CA GLN A 666 13.64 -6.73 5.21
C GLN A 666 12.79 -5.65 5.86
N ASN A 667 12.59 -5.77 7.17
CA ASN A 667 12.03 -4.69 7.97
C ASN A 667 13.16 -3.86 8.57
N LEU A 668 12.96 -2.56 8.63
CA LEU A 668 13.76 -1.64 9.42
C LEU A 668 13.27 -1.64 10.86
N ALA A 669 14.13 -2.05 11.80
CA ALA A 669 13.84 -1.86 13.21
C ALA A 669 13.93 -0.36 13.56
N VAL A 670 12.85 0.19 14.11
CA VAL A 670 12.72 1.61 14.48
C VAL A 670 12.41 1.73 15.97
N ARG A 671 13.15 2.58 16.67
CA ARG A 671 12.96 2.93 18.09
C ARG A 671 12.07 4.17 18.22
N ALA A 672 11.41 4.34 19.36
CA ALA A 672 10.67 5.58 19.65
C ALA A 672 11.58 6.82 19.60
N SER A 673 12.85 6.66 19.93
CA SER A 673 13.87 7.71 20.01
C SER A 673 14.81 7.80 18.80
N ASP A 674 14.50 7.10 17.70
CA ASP A 674 15.27 7.21 16.46
C ASP A 674 15.11 8.61 15.83
N VAL A 675 16.23 9.20 15.39
CA VAL A 675 16.26 10.42 14.57
C VAL A 675 16.98 10.11 13.27
N PHE A 676 16.45 10.56 12.13
CA PHE A 676 17.02 10.28 10.81
C PHE A 676 17.79 11.50 10.25
N VAL A 677 18.86 11.24 9.51
CA VAL A 677 19.67 12.24 8.80
C VAL A 677 19.62 11.90 7.31
N ALA A 678 19.01 12.77 6.52
CA ALA A 678 18.88 12.63 5.08
C ALA A 678 19.97 13.40 4.33
N THR A 679 20.32 12.91 3.14
CA THR A 679 21.34 13.48 2.25
C THR A 679 20.78 13.82 0.87
N ALA A 680 20.45 12.81 0.06
CA ALA A 680 19.80 13.00 -1.24
C ALA A 680 18.29 13.23 -1.06
N TRP A 681 17.63 13.82 -2.06
CA TRP A 681 16.20 14.15 -1.98
C TRP A 681 15.32 12.92 -1.72
N TRP A 682 15.61 11.76 -2.32
CA TRP A 682 14.84 10.54 -2.04
C TRP A 682 15.06 10.02 -0.61
N THR A 683 16.26 10.20 -0.04
CA THR A 683 16.51 9.87 1.37
C THR A 683 15.77 10.81 2.32
N ALA A 684 15.52 12.07 1.94
CA ALA A 684 14.68 12.99 2.69
C ALA A 684 13.20 12.59 2.62
N ALA A 685 12.74 12.13 1.45
CA ALA A 685 11.40 11.54 1.31
C ALA A 685 11.26 10.29 2.21
N HIS A 686 12.27 9.41 2.26
CA HIS A 686 12.30 8.27 3.19
C HIS A 686 12.27 8.71 4.64
N ALA A 687 13.11 9.66 5.05
CA ALA A 687 13.14 10.15 6.44
C ALA A 687 11.79 10.73 6.88
N ARG A 688 11.11 11.48 6.01
CA ARG A 688 9.77 12.03 6.26
C ARG A 688 8.74 10.92 6.51
N GLU A 689 8.69 9.91 5.65
CA GLU A 689 7.76 8.78 5.82
C GLU A 689 8.12 7.93 7.05
N LEU A 690 9.42 7.71 7.31
CA LEU A 690 9.88 6.96 8.48
C LEU A 690 9.48 7.64 9.80
N HIS A 691 9.63 8.97 9.91
CA HIS A 691 9.14 9.73 11.06
C HIS A 691 7.61 9.67 11.20
N ARG A 692 6.87 9.77 10.08
CA ARG A 692 5.40 9.62 10.11
C ARG A 692 4.99 8.25 10.66
N ARG A 693 5.66 7.18 10.21
CA ARG A 693 5.39 5.81 10.68
C ARG A 693 5.84 5.59 12.12
N GLN A 694 6.99 6.12 12.51
CA GLN A 694 7.48 6.06 13.88
C GLN A 694 6.48 6.71 14.85
N ALA A 695 6.01 7.93 14.54
CA ALA A 695 5.00 8.62 15.33
C ALA A 695 3.73 7.78 15.54
N ALA A 696 3.24 7.13 14.48
CA ALA A 696 2.09 6.24 14.54
C ALA A 696 2.36 4.93 15.31
N LEU A 697 3.56 4.33 15.15
CA LEU A 697 3.95 3.08 15.80
C LEU A 697 4.03 3.21 17.32
N PHE A 698 4.48 4.38 17.81
CA PHE A 698 4.73 4.63 19.23
C PHE A 698 3.72 5.60 19.85
N ASP A 699 2.68 6.00 19.12
CA ASP A 699 1.66 6.98 19.54
C ASP A 699 2.29 8.26 20.14
N GLN A 700 3.23 8.85 19.40
CA GLN A 700 4.02 10.00 19.85
C GLN A 700 4.02 11.14 18.81
N PRO A 701 4.30 12.39 19.23
CA PRO A 701 4.46 13.49 18.28
C PRO A 701 5.57 13.21 17.25
N LYS A 702 5.37 13.70 16.02
CA LYS A 702 6.38 13.63 14.96
C LYS A 702 7.58 14.50 15.32
N THR A 703 8.78 13.93 15.27
CA THR A 703 10.05 14.65 15.41
C THR A 703 10.53 15.20 14.06
N ARG A 704 11.53 16.09 14.08
CA ARG A 704 12.18 16.64 12.89
C ARG A 704 13.39 15.79 12.51
N PHE A 705 13.51 15.42 11.24
CA PHE A 705 14.73 14.78 10.73
C PHE A 705 15.78 15.83 10.39
N VAL A 706 17.05 15.45 10.26
CA VAL A 706 18.11 16.36 9.79
C VAL A 706 18.20 16.24 8.28
N TYR A 707 18.18 17.36 7.53
CA TYR A 707 18.35 17.34 6.09
C TYR A 707 19.64 18.07 5.70
N LEU A 708 20.62 17.31 5.21
CA LEU A 708 21.88 17.83 4.68
C LEU A 708 21.69 18.26 3.22
N ILE A 709 21.31 19.52 2.99
CA ILE A 709 21.02 20.05 1.66
C ILE A 709 22.33 20.41 0.96
N GLN A 710 22.77 19.55 0.03
CA GLN A 710 24.05 19.68 -0.66
C GLN A 710 23.98 20.52 -1.94
N ASP A 711 22.82 20.57 -2.59
CA ASP A 711 22.59 21.28 -3.84
C ASP A 711 21.07 21.53 -4.00
N TYR A 712 20.68 22.25 -5.05
CA TYR A 712 19.29 22.29 -5.51
C TYR A 712 19.03 21.08 -6.43
N GLU A 713 18.65 19.94 -5.82
CA GLU A 713 18.61 18.64 -6.51
C GLU A 713 17.52 18.53 -7.58
N CYS A 714 16.51 19.40 -7.56
CA CYS A 714 15.54 19.51 -8.66
C CYS A 714 16.25 19.79 -9.98
N GLY A 715 17.33 20.59 -9.95
CA GLY A 715 18.14 20.93 -11.12
C GLY A 715 18.90 19.75 -11.73
N PHE A 716 18.86 18.56 -11.12
CA PHE A 716 19.45 17.35 -11.71
C PHE A 716 18.55 16.73 -12.78
N TYR A 717 17.31 17.20 -12.90
CA TYR A 717 16.30 16.66 -13.79
C TYR A 717 15.65 17.78 -14.60
N ALA A 718 15.28 17.47 -15.84
CA ALA A 718 14.28 18.28 -16.55
C ALA A 718 12.93 18.19 -15.82
N TRP A 719 12.00 19.10 -16.12
CA TRP A 719 10.63 19.05 -15.58
C TRP A 719 10.01 17.68 -15.82
N SER A 720 9.80 16.97 -14.72
CA SER A 720 9.45 15.54 -14.69
C SER A 720 8.95 15.15 -13.30
N THR A 721 8.54 13.89 -13.14
CA THR A 721 8.21 13.33 -11.82
C THR A 721 9.35 13.48 -10.83
N ARG A 722 10.60 13.21 -11.25
CA ARG A 722 11.78 13.36 -10.36
C ARG A 722 11.96 14.79 -9.90
N TYR A 723 11.76 15.76 -10.79
CA TYR A 723 11.81 17.18 -10.44
C TYR A 723 10.78 17.53 -9.37
N ALA A 724 9.51 17.15 -9.59
CA ALA A 724 8.42 17.48 -8.68
C ALA A 724 8.57 16.81 -7.31
N LEU A 725 9.02 15.54 -7.29
CA LEU A 725 9.27 14.82 -6.04
C LEU A 725 10.46 15.40 -5.27
N ALA A 726 11.55 15.74 -5.97
CA ALA A 726 12.69 16.43 -5.35
C ALA A 726 12.27 17.78 -4.77
N GLU A 727 11.45 18.56 -5.48
CA GLU A 727 10.98 19.85 -4.97
C GLU A 727 10.08 19.70 -3.74
N SER A 728 9.27 18.64 -3.70
CA SER A 728 8.37 18.39 -2.57
C SER A 728 9.10 18.19 -1.23
N THR A 729 10.38 17.79 -1.26
CA THR A 729 11.18 17.63 -0.03
C THR A 729 11.51 18.96 0.63
N TYR A 730 11.43 20.07 -0.10
CA TYR A 730 11.74 21.42 0.36
C TYR A 730 10.52 22.21 0.87
N ARG A 731 9.29 21.77 0.54
CA ARG A 731 8.06 22.56 0.75
C ARG A 731 7.51 22.56 2.18
N ASP A 732 7.99 21.66 3.04
CA ASP A 732 7.57 21.54 4.45
C ASP A 732 8.78 21.77 5.38
N PRO A 733 9.26 23.02 5.53
CA PRO A 733 10.48 23.32 6.29
C PRO A 733 10.39 22.96 7.78
N ASP A 734 9.19 22.85 8.34
CA ASP A 734 8.99 22.46 9.73
C ASP A 734 9.31 20.98 9.99
N ASP A 735 9.35 20.14 8.95
CA ASP A 735 9.60 18.70 9.08
C ASP A 735 11.07 18.36 9.33
N PHE A 736 12.00 19.31 9.10
CA PHE A 736 13.43 19.02 9.16
C PHE A 736 14.29 20.16 9.70
N ILE A 737 15.44 19.79 10.26
CA ILE A 737 16.56 20.67 10.59
C ILE A 737 17.45 20.75 9.35
N ALA A 738 17.43 21.89 8.66
CA ALA A 738 18.22 22.08 7.45
C ALA A 738 19.69 22.41 7.77
N ILE A 739 20.62 21.74 7.08
CA ILE A 739 22.04 22.10 7.05
C ILE A 739 22.44 22.31 5.58
N PHE A 740 22.61 23.56 5.18
CA PHE A 740 22.99 23.92 3.82
C PHE A 740 24.48 23.81 3.61
N ASN A 741 24.90 23.21 2.50
CA ASN A 741 26.27 23.25 2.04
C ASN A 741 26.55 24.58 1.32
N THR A 742 27.26 25.48 2.00
CA THR A 742 27.66 26.85 1.61
C THR A 742 26.59 27.94 1.78
N PRO A 743 27.01 29.19 2.10
CA PRO A 743 26.11 30.34 2.16
C PRO A 743 25.41 30.67 0.84
N ILE A 744 26.07 30.45 -0.30
CA ILE A 744 25.51 30.73 -1.63
C ILE A 744 24.26 29.87 -1.88
N LEU A 745 24.30 28.60 -1.47
CA LEU A 745 23.16 27.70 -1.57
C LEU A 745 22.03 28.12 -0.62
N ALA A 746 22.36 28.46 0.63
CA ALA A 746 21.36 28.93 1.59
C ALA A 746 20.65 30.21 1.10
N ASP A 747 21.40 31.14 0.51
CA ASP A 747 20.85 32.37 -0.07
C ASP A 747 19.97 32.09 -1.29
N TYR A 748 20.30 31.10 -2.11
CA TYR A 748 19.44 30.65 -3.20
C TYR A 748 18.07 30.21 -2.70
N PHE A 749 18.02 29.31 -1.71
CA PHE A 749 16.76 28.81 -1.15
C PHE A 749 15.95 29.92 -0.47
N ARG A 750 16.62 30.88 0.17
CA ARG A 750 15.96 32.07 0.75
C ARG A 750 15.31 32.92 -0.33
N ASN A 751 16.03 33.18 -1.43
CA ASN A 751 15.53 34.00 -2.54
C ASN A 751 14.45 33.30 -3.37
N ALA A 752 14.49 31.96 -3.44
CA ALA A 752 13.51 31.15 -4.17
C ALA A 752 12.17 30.99 -3.43
N GLY A 753 12.07 31.43 -2.16
CA GLY A 753 10.79 31.47 -1.44
C GLY A 753 10.37 30.15 -0.79
N TYR A 754 11.29 29.20 -0.56
CA TYR A 754 10.97 27.92 0.11
C TYR A 754 10.72 28.06 1.63
N GLY A 755 11.02 29.21 2.24
CA GLY A 755 10.80 29.44 3.68
C GLY A 755 11.70 28.62 4.60
N ILE A 756 12.74 27.97 4.08
CA ILE A 756 13.64 27.12 4.88
C ILE A 756 14.63 27.98 5.66
N ALA A 757 14.51 27.96 6.98
CA ALA A 757 15.58 28.42 7.88
C ALA A 757 16.50 27.24 8.21
N GLY A 758 17.81 27.44 8.10
CA GLY A 758 18.77 26.34 8.29
C GLY A 758 20.13 26.81 8.80
N LEU A 759 20.88 25.87 9.34
CA LEU A 759 22.30 26.03 9.61
C LEU A 759 23.06 26.06 8.28
N VAL A 760 24.17 26.79 8.24
CA VAL A 760 24.99 26.90 7.04
C VAL A 760 26.37 26.33 7.35
N TYR A 761 26.74 25.28 6.63
CA TYR A 761 28.06 24.67 6.70
C TYR A 761 29.00 25.33 5.70
N GLU A 762 30.16 25.74 6.20
CA GLU A 762 31.28 26.30 5.43
C GLU A 762 32.37 25.23 5.29
N PRO A 763 32.34 24.44 4.19
CA PRO A 763 33.37 23.46 3.92
C PRO A 763 34.71 24.18 3.66
N PRO A 764 35.81 23.73 4.28
CA PRO A 764 37.14 24.27 4.01
C PRO A 764 37.71 23.68 2.72
N LEU A 765 38.79 24.27 2.20
CA LEU A 765 39.66 23.56 1.25
C LEU A 765 40.14 22.25 1.89
N ASN A 766 40.07 21.15 1.15
CA ASN A 766 40.55 19.86 1.63
C ASN A 766 42.02 19.95 2.07
N GLU A 767 42.32 19.55 3.31
CA GLU A 767 43.65 19.70 3.89
C GLU A 767 44.74 18.95 3.12
N GLU A 768 44.43 17.77 2.57
CA GLU A 768 45.39 16.98 1.81
C GLU A 768 45.68 17.65 0.47
N ILE A 769 44.65 18.12 -0.23
CA ILE A 769 44.82 18.93 -1.45
C ILE A 769 45.67 20.17 -1.15
N ALA A 770 45.37 20.90 -0.07
CA ALA A 770 46.10 22.08 0.34
C ALA A 770 47.59 21.80 0.61
N ARG A 771 47.93 20.66 1.21
CA ARG A 771 49.32 20.23 1.46
C ARG A 771 50.10 19.94 0.17
N PHE A 772 49.43 19.48 -0.88
CA PHE A 772 50.06 19.17 -2.17
C PHE A 772 50.05 20.34 -3.17
N ILE A 773 49.44 21.48 -2.81
CA ILE A 773 49.50 22.70 -3.61
C ILE A 773 50.81 23.44 -3.30
N ASP A 774 51.74 23.42 -4.25
CA ASP A 774 52.94 24.25 -4.26
C ASP A 774 52.68 25.55 -5.02
N ARG A 775 52.43 26.64 -4.28
CA ARG A 775 52.20 27.97 -4.85
C ARG A 775 53.48 28.61 -5.43
N SER A 776 54.65 28.05 -5.14
CA SER A 776 55.93 28.48 -5.72
C SER A 776 56.26 27.78 -7.04
N ALA A 777 55.52 26.71 -7.37
CA ALA A 777 55.74 25.96 -8.60
C ALA A 777 55.57 26.85 -9.84
N ALA A 778 56.54 26.75 -10.76
CA ALA A 778 56.47 27.44 -12.03
C ALA A 778 55.25 26.95 -12.84
N LYS A 779 54.40 27.91 -13.22
CA LYS A 779 53.21 27.63 -14.02
C LYS A 779 53.61 27.20 -15.43
N LYS A 780 52.96 26.15 -15.92
CA LYS A 780 53.13 25.56 -17.26
C LYS A 780 51.92 25.87 -18.13
N LYS A 781 52.07 25.78 -19.45
CA LYS A 781 50.98 25.88 -20.44
C LYS A 781 50.03 24.67 -20.35
N ILE A 782 49.36 24.51 -19.22
CA ILE A 782 48.38 23.44 -18.97
C ILE A 782 47.04 24.10 -18.69
N ALA A 783 46.03 23.68 -19.44
CA ALA A 783 44.62 23.99 -19.26
C ALA A 783 43.93 22.79 -18.59
N LEU A 784 43.59 22.94 -17.32
CA LEU A 784 42.93 21.90 -16.54
C LEU A 784 41.40 22.01 -16.71
N VAL A 785 40.76 20.91 -17.08
CA VAL A 785 39.31 20.86 -17.34
C VAL A 785 38.68 19.91 -16.34
N TYR A 786 37.72 20.40 -15.56
CA TYR A 786 36.96 19.53 -14.67
C TYR A 786 35.76 18.94 -15.42
N MET A 787 35.65 17.62 -15.44
CA MET A 787 34.54 16.93 -16.10
C MET A 787 34.01 15.75 -15.29
N ARG A 788 32.70 15.58 -15.35
CA ARG A 788 31.97 14.42 -14.85
C ARG A 788 30.82 14.09 -15.81
N PRO A 789 31.00 13.13 -16.73
CA PRO A 789 29.96 12.72 -17.66
C PRO A 789 28.66 12.30 -16.95
N SER A 790 28.75 11.69 -15.76
CA SER A 790 27.59 11.31 -14.96
C SER A 790 26.79 12.50 -14.40
N ALA A 791 27.36 13.71 -14.40
CA ALA A 791 26.74 14.92 -13.86
C ALA A 791 26.55 15.97 -14.97
N GLN A 792 25.40 15.91 -15.67
CA GLN A 792 25.07 16.80 -16.80
C GLN A 792 25.24 18.30 -16.49
N ARG A 793 25.04 18.70 -15.22
CA ARG A 793 25.28 20.07 -14.74
C ARG A 793 26.73 20.57 -14.86
N ASN A 794 27.70 19.68 -15.12
CA ASN A 794 29.09 20.06 -15.42
C ASN A 794 29.33 20.39 -16.90
N CYS A 795 28.32 20.27 -17.77
CA CYS A 795 28.33 20.78 -19.15
C CYS A 795 29.53 20.34 -20.00
N LEU A 796 29.82 19.03 -20.00
CA LEU A 796 30.97 18.45 -20.71
C LEU A 796 30.97 18.81 -22.21
N GLU A 797 29.82 18.68 -22.87
CA GLU A 797 29.65 18.93 -24.30
C GLU A 797 29.96 20.39 -24.64
N PHE A 798 29.52 21.31 -23.77
CA PHE A 798 29.79 22.73 -23.91
C PHE A 798 31.28 23.05 -23.70
N ALA A 799 31.89 22.51 -22.64
CA ALA A 799 33.32 22.68 -22.37
C ALA A 799 34.18 22.18 -23.54
N HIS A 800 33.82 21.03 -24.11
CA HIS A 800 34.48 20.48 -25.29
C HIS A 800 34.33 21.40 -26.51
N ALA A 801 33.12 21.89 -26.79
CA ALA A 801 32.87 22.81 -27.89
C ALA A 801 33.72 24.10 -27.78
N VAL A 802 33.82 24.66 -26.56
CA VAL A 802 34.65 25.83 -26.25
C VAL A 802 36.12 25.55 -26.55
N ILE A 803 36.66 24.42 -26.06
CA ILE A 803 38.08 24.05 -26.26
C ILE A 803 38.38 23.82 -27.75
N ALA A 804 37.52 23.08 -28.44
CA ALA A 804 37.70 22.79 -29.86
C ALA A 804 37.65 24.09 -30.70
N LEU A 805 36.78 25.03 -30.33
CA LEU A 805 36.67 26.31 -31.00
C LEU A 805 37.87 27.23 -30.71
N ALA A 806 38.35 27.26 -29.46
CA ALA A 806 39.54 28.01 -29.08
C ALA A 806 40.77 27.54 -29.89
N LYS A 807 41.00 26.21 -29.93
CA LYS A 807 42.10 25.60 -30.69
C LYS A 807 42.02 25.89 -32.19
N ARG A 808 40.83 25.81 -32.80
CA ARG A 808 40.66 26.11 -34.23
C ARG A 808 40.84 27.59 -34.56
N SER A 809 40.54 28.49 -33.62
CA SER A 809 40.58 29.94 -33.87
C SER A 809 41.98 30.52 -33.79
N ASP A 810 42.87 29.94 -32.98
CA ASP A 810 44.25 30.38 -32.82
C ASP A 810 45.20 29.16 -32.66
N PRO A 811 45.38 28.32 -33.70
CA PRO A 811 46.10 27.05 -33.58
C PRO A 811 47.57 27.23 -33.14
N ASP A 812 48.20 28.34 -33.53
CA ASP A 812 49.59 28.64 -33.21
C ASP A 812 49.76 28.99 -31.72
N PHE A 813 48.84 29.77 -31.15
CA PHE A 813 48.86 30.07 -29.71
C PHE A 813 48.68 28.80 -28.86
N TRP A 814 47.75 27.92 -29.25
CA TRP A 814 47.40 26.73 -28.48
C TRP A 814 48.32 25.52 -28.71
N ARG A 815 49.26 25.61 -29.67
CA ARG A 815 50.13 24.49 -30.08
C ARG A 815 50.89 23.84 -28.93
N ASP A 816 51.40 24.66 -28.00
CA ASP A 816 52.20 24.20 -26.86
C ASP A 816 51.38 24.02 -25.58
N TRP A 817 50.04 24.11 -25.66
CA TRP A 817 49.17 23.96 -24.50
C TRP A 817 48.69 22.52 -24.34
N GLU A 818 48.89 21.97 -23.15
CA GLU A 818 48.31 20.68 -22.76
C GLU A 818 46.90 20.92 -22.21
N PHE A 819 45.90 20.20 -22.73
CA PHE A 819 44.53 20.22 -22.19
C PHE A 819 44.29 18.91 -21.44
N VAL A 820 44.22 18.99 -20.12
CA VAL A 820 44.10 17.82 -19.24
C VAL A 820 42.74 17.83 -18.58
N ALA A 821 42.01 16.73 -18.67
CA ALA A 821 40.70 16.61 -18.05
C ALA A 821 40.69 15.60 -16.91
N VAL A 822 40.08 16.01 -15.80
CA VAL A 822 40.06 15.29 -14.52
C VAL A 822 38.66 15.24 -13.93
N GLY A 823 38.39 14.25 -13.09
CA GLY A 823 37.15 14.10 -12.33
C GLY A 823 36.59 12.68 -12.45
N GLU A 824 36.07 12.35 -13.63
CA GLU A 824 35.55 11.01 -13.96
C GLU A 824 36.15 10.54 -15.29
N ALA A 825 36.44 9.24 -15.38
CA ALA A 825 36.99 8.65 -16.61
C ALA A 825 35.92 8.64 -17.72
N LEU A 826 36.38 8.72 -18.97
CA LEU A 826 35.53 8.54 -20.14
C LEU A 826 35.59 7.10 -20.58
N ASP A 827 34.52 6.62 -21.23
CA ASP A 827 34.62 5.39 -21.99
C ASP A 827 35.42 5.62 -23.29
N LYS A 828 35.75 4.53 -23.99
CA LYS A 828 36.54 4.60 -25.23
C LYS A 828 35.89 5.48 -26.29
N ALA A 829 34.55 5.51 -26.35
CA ALA A 829 33.81 6.33 -27.30
C ALA A 829 33.95 7.82 -26.96
N GLY A 830 33.85 8.19 -25.69
CA GLY A 830 34.07 9.54 -25.18
C GLY A 830 35.52 10.00 -25.37
N GLU A 831 36.50 9.14 -25.12
CA GLU A 831 37.92 9.44 -25.39
C GLU A 831 38.17 9.76 -26.88
N MET A 832 37.53 9.02 -27.79
CA MET A 832 37.58 9.30 -29.22
C MET A 832 36.83 10.58 -29.60
N ALA A 833 35.69 10.87 -28.97
CA ALA A 833 34.85 12.02 -29.31
C ALA A 833 35.44 13.38 -28.89
N LEU A 834 36.27 13.41 -27.85
CA LEU A 834 36.82 14.65 -27.27
C LEU A 834 38.20 15.07 -27.82
N HIS A 835 38.54 14.61 -29.04
CA HIS A 835 39.81 14.87 -29.75
C HIS A 835 40.61 16.09 -29.27
N GLY A 836 41.78 15.84 -28.66
CA GLY A 836 42.69 16.87 -28.15
C GLY A 836 42.54 17.19 -26.66
N LEU A 837 41.76 16.43 -25.91
CA LEU A 837 41.68 16.48 -24.44
C LEU A 837 42.31 15.20 -23.86
N THR A 838 43.32 15.33 -23.00
CA THR A 838 43.92 14.17 -22.33
C THR A 838 43.13 13.86 -21.06
N SER A 839 42.29 12.83 -21.10
CA SER A 839 41.56 12.35 -19.91
C SER A 839 42.50 11.61 -18.96
N ARG A 840 42.49 12.01 -17.68
CA ARG A 840 43.21 11.33 -16.60
C ARG A 840 42.26 10.67 -15.59
N GLY A 841 40.95 10.75 -15.82
CA GLY A 841 39.93 10.22 -14.92
C GLY A 841 40.03 10.77 -13.50
N ARG A 842 39.84 9.89 -12.51
CA ARG A 842 39.97 10.23 -11.09
C ARG A 842 41.44 10.06 -10.65
N LEU A 843 42.07 11.17 -10.30
CA LEU A 843 43.45 11.21 -9.78
C LEU A 843 43.49 10.94 -8.27
N THR A 844 44.65 10.48 -7.79
CA THR A 844 44.94 10.54 -6.35
C THR A 844 45.11 11.98 -5.90
N LEU A 845 44.90 12.27 -4.60
CA LEU A 845 45.03 13.64 -4.07
C LEU A 845 46.43 14.25 -4.28
N PRO A 846 47.55 13.52 -4.15
CA PRO A 846 48.88 14.04 -4.50
C PRO A 846 49.03 14.39 -5.99
N GLU A 847 48.57 13.52 -6.88
CA GLU A 847 48.63 13.76 -8.34
C GLU A 847 47.78 14.97 -8.74
N TYR A 848 46.60 15.12 -8.12
CA TYR A 848 45.74 16.27 -8.35
C TYR A 848 46.38 17.56 -7.84
N GLY A 849 46.99 17.56 -6.64
CA GLY A 849 47.72 18.70 -6.10
C GLY A 849 48.90 19.15 -6.96
N ASP A 850 49.72 18.21 -7.45
CA ASP A 850 50.83 18.52 -8.38
C ASP A 850 50.32 19.11 -9.71
N LEU A 851 49.19 18.61 -10.22
CA LEU A 851 48.58 19.15 -11.43
C LEU A 851 48.03 20.57 -11.22
N LEU A 852 47.32 20.82 -10.10
CA LEU A 852 46.84 22.15 -9.70
C LEU A 852 48.01 23.15 -9.56
N SER A 853 49.12 22.72 -8.95
CA SER A 853 50.31 23.54 -8.72
C SER A 853 50.93 24.04 -10.02
N ARG A 854 50.95 23.21 -11.06
CA ARG A 854 51.62 23.53 -12.33
C ARG A 854 50.69 24.10 -13.40
N ALA A 855 49.39 23.87 -13.32
CA ALA A 855 48.46 24.39 -14.33
C ALA A 855 48.34 25.92 -14.30
N SER A 856 48.22 26.53 -15.50
CA SER A 856 48.07 27.98 -15.63
C SER A 856 46.62 28.42 -15.63
N ILE A 857 45.76 27.66 -16.32
CA ILE A 857 44.33 28.00 -16.45
C ILE A 857 43.44 26.80 -16.15
N GLY A 858 42.23 27.08 -15.67
CA GLY A 858 41.20 26.10 -15.36
C GLY A 858 39.89 26.39 -16.08
N LEU A 859 39.17 25.35 -16.50
CA LEU A 859 37.80 25.40 -16.97
C LEU A 859 36.96 24.41 -16.13
N SER A 860 36.05 24.95 -15.32
CA SER A 860 35.20 24.13 -14.45
C SER A 860 33.80 24.72 -14.38
N LEU A 861 32.82 23.98 -14.91
CA LEU A 861 31.44 24.44 -15.06
C LEU A 861 30.51 23.72 -14.06
N MET A 862 29.51 24.44 -13.58
CA MET A 862 28.49 23.95 -12.66
C MET A 862 27.20 24.77 -12.84
N VAL A 863 26.21 24.22 -13.53
CA VAL A 863 24.86 24.80 -13.67
C VAL A 863 24.05 24.46 -12.42
N SER A 864 24.34 25.17 -11.34
CA SER A 864 23.68 25.06 -10.03
C SER A 864 24.07 26.26 -9.16
N PRO A 865 23.25 26.63 -8.15
CA PRO A 865 23.60 27.68 -7.18
C PRO A 865 24.82 27.32 -6.32
N HIS A 866 25.19 26.05 -6.19
CA HIS A 866 26.36 25.62 -5.44
C HIS A 866 27.67 26.07 -6.15
N PRO A 867 28.69 26.55 -5.41
CA PRO A 867 29.94 27.04 -6.00
C PRO A 867 30.76 25.96 -6.71
N SER A 868 30.60 24.70 -6.32
CA SER A 868 31.50 23.60 -6.66
C SER A 868 32.90 23.80 -6.05
N TYR A 869 33.59 22.70 -5.73
CA TYR A 869 34.92 22.77 -5.13
C TYR A 869 36.05 23.00 -6.15
N PRO A 870 36.07 22.34 -7.32
CA PRO A 870 37.18 22.49 -8.28
C PRO A 870 37.48 23.92 -8.74
N PRO A 871 36.51 24.82 -9.03
CA PRO A 871 36.83 26.20 -9.37
C PRO A 871 37.59 26.93 -8.25
N LEU A 872 37.24 26.65 -7.00
CA LEU A 872 37.87 27.24 -5.83
C LEU A 872 39.25 26.62 -5.55
N GLU A 873 39.40 25.31 -5.71
CA GLU A 873 40.70 24.60 -5.60
C GLU A 873 41.70 25.07 -6.67
N MET A 874 41.25 25.22 -7.92
CA MET A 874 42.07 25.77 -9.00
C MET A 874 42.53 27.20 -8.69
N ALA A 875 41.61 28.04 -8.22
CA ALA A 875 41.94 29.39 -7.79
C ALA A 875 42.93 29.39 -6.61
N ALA A 876 42.73 28.50 -5.61
CA ALA A 876 43.57 28.30 -4.43
C ALA A 876 45.04 27.96 -4.77
N ALA A 877 45.24 27.30 -5.92
CA ALA A 877 46.54 26.95 -6.47
C ALA A 877 47.16 28.05 -7.36
N GLY A 878 46.50 29.22 -7.51
CA GLY A 878 46.99 30.33 -8.32
C GLY A 878 46.74 30.19 -9.82
N MET A 879 45.75 29.37 -10.23
CA MET A 879 45.29 29.30 -11.62
C MET A 879 44.30 30.41 -11.93
N LEU A 880 44.27 30.91 -13.17
CA LEU A 880 43.12 31.67 -13.67
C LEU A 880 42.00 30.70 -14.06
N VAL A 881 40.80 30.89 -13.53
CA VAL A 881 39.70 29.92 -13.64
C VAL A 881 38.53 30.53 -14.39
N LEU A 882 38.10 29.88 -15.46
CA LEU A 882 36.88 30.21 -16.18
C LEU A 882 35.75 29.28 -15.71
N THR A 883 34.64 29.87 -15.29
CA THR A 883 33.44 29.16 -14.79
C THR A 883 32.17 29.89 -15.20
N ASN A 884 30.99 29.34 -14.91
CA ASN A 884 29.70 29.97 -15.20
C ASN A 884 29.06 30.60 -13.96
N ALA A 885 28.36 31.72 -14.17
CA ALA A 885 27.38 32.23 -13.22
C ALA A 885 26.09 31.38 -13.29
N TYR A 886 25.31 31.36 -12.20
CA TYR A 886 23.99 30.71 -12.17
C TYR A 886 23.14 31.27 -11.02
N ALA A 887 21.95 31.81 -11.33
CA ALA A 887 21.09 32.47 -10.34
C ALA A 887 21.86 33.51 -9.50
N ASN A 888 21.98 33.32 -8.18
CA ASN A 888 22.73 34.19 -7.27
C ASN A 888 24.24 33.88 -7.19
N LYS A 889 24.72 32.85 -7.91
CA LYS A 889 26.14 32.50 -7.95
C LYS A 889 26.89 33.29 -9.02
N ASP A 890 27.85 34.10 -8.59
CA ASP A 890 28.95 34.64 -9.41
C ASP A 890 30.26 34.48 -8.61
N LEU A 891 31.14 33.60 -9.09
CA LEU A 891 32.40 33.30 -8.39
C LEU A 891 33.48 34.35 -8.64
N SER A 892 33.31 35.23 -9.65
CA SER A 892 34.25 36.35 -9.88
C SER A 892 34.22 37.34 -8.72
N ALA A 893 33.09 37.44 -8.02
CA ALA A 893 32.95 38.28 -6.83
C ALA A 893 33.77 37.74 -5.62
N LEU A 894 34.22 36.49 -5.70
CA LEU A 894 34.73 35.73 -4.57
C LEU A 894 36.27 35.60 -4.58
N HIS A 895 36.88 35.61 -5.76
CA HIS A 895 38.34 35.54 -5.93
C HIS A 895 38.78 36.16 -7.26
N GLY A 896 39.84 36.98 -7.25
CA GLY A 896 40.32 37.74 -8.42
C GLY A 896 40.76 36.88 -9.60
N ASN A 897 41.18 35.63 -9.34
CA ASN A 897 41.53 34.68 -10.40
C ASN A 897 40.33 34.01 -11.08
N ILE A 898 39.12 34.15 -10.56
CA ILE A 898 37.95 33.49 -11.12
C ILE A 898 37.23 34.47 -12.04
N ARG A 899 36.91 34.01 -13.24
CA ARG A 899 36.11 34.73 -14.23
C ARG A 899 34.84 33.93 -14.50
N SER A 900 33.69 34.51 -14.19
CA SER A 900 32.39 33.91 -14.50
C SER A 900 31.81 34.47 -15.81
N PHE A 901 31.18 33.61 -16.59
CA PHE A 901 30.35 33.99 -17.73
C PHE A 901 28.89 33.63 -17.48
N ALA A 902 27.96 34.44 -17.99
CA ALA A 902 26.52 34.17 -17.87
C ALA A 902 25.94 33.56 -19.15
N SER A 903 26.46 33.92 -20.33
CA SER A 903 25.99 33.42 -21.61
C SER A 903 26.69 32.12 -22.02
N PHE A 904 25.92 31.08 -22.32
CA PHE A 904 26.41 29.81 -22.88
C PHE A 904 26.59 29.92 -24.42
N ASP A 905 27.37 30.90 -24.87
CA ASP A 905 27.81 31.03 -26.25
C ASP A 905 29.24 30.45 -26.40
N PRO A 906 29.44 29.34 -27.14
CA PRO A 906 30.74 28.70 -27.24
C PRO A 906 31.84 29.62 -27.81
N ARG A 907 31.52 30.53 -28.72
CA ARG A 907 32.49 31.46 -29.33
C ARG A 907 32.90 32.53 -28.33
N GLN A 908 31.93 33.16 -27.68
CA GLN A 908 32.23 34.15 -26.66
C GLN A 908 33.08 33.57 -25.52
N VAL A 909 32.77 32.35 -25.09
CA VAL A 909 33.50 31.67 -24.01
C VAL A 909 34.89 31.21 -24.48
N ALA A 910 35.04 30.76 -25.74
CA ALA A 910 36.34 30.44 -26.32
C ALA A 910 37.26 31.66 -26.42
N ASP A 911 36.73 32.81 -26.83
CA ASP A 911 37.50 34.07 -26.90
C ASP A 911 37.94 34.52 -25.50
N ARG A 912 37.06 34.38 -24.49
CA ARG A 912 37.40 34.63 -23.07
C ARG A 912 38.47 33.68 -22.56
N LEU A 913 38.38 32.38 -22.90
CA LEU A 913 39.38 31.38 -22.53
C LEU A 913 40.75 31.73 -23.13
N ARG A 914 40.79 32.15 -24.39
CA ARG A 914 42.01 32.61 -25.07
C ARG A 914 42.59 33.86 -24.41
N ALA A 915 41.77 34.88 -24.16
CA ALA A 915 42.22 36.09 -23.48
C ALA A 915 42.80 35.77 -22.09
N MET A 916 42.10 34.93 -21.32
CA MET A 916 42.57 34.47 -20.01
C MET A 916 43.88 33.68 -20.09
N ALA A 917 44.05 32.83 -21.11
CA ALA A 917 45.28 32.10 -21.33
C ALA A 917 46.45 33.03 -21.67
N ALA A 918 46.22 34.10 -22.43
CA ALA A 918 47.23 35.12 -22.71
C ALA A 918 47.61 35.88 -21.43
N ASP A 919 46.63 36.26 -20.61
CA ASP A 919 46.86 36.90 -19.30
C ASP A 919 47.67 35.98 -18.38
N ALA A 920 47.40 34.68 -18.41
CA ALA A 920 48.14 33.67 -17.64
C ALA A 920 49.59 33.47 -18.13
N LEU A 921 50.02 34.09 -19.23
CA LEU A 921 51.42 34.06 -19.69
C LEU A 921 52.16 35.38 -19.42
N ALA A 922 51.48 36.43 -18.99
CA ALA A 922 52.11 37.67 -18.53
C ALA A 922 52.65 37.51 -17.09
N ASP A 923 53.88 37.97 -16.82
CA ASP A 923 54.53 37.80 -15.51
C ASP A 923 53.86 38.64 -14.39
N GLY A 924 53.59 38.01 -13.24
CA GLY A 924 53.07 38.66 -12.03
C GLY A 924 52.62 37.67 -10.94
N PRO A 925 52.56 38.07 -9.65
CA PRO A 925 52.05 37.21 -8.58
C PRO A 925 50.59 36.82 -8.85
N ARG A 926 50.32 35.52 -8.94
CA ARG A 926 48.99 34.97 -9.29
C ARG A 926 48.11 34.67 -8.08
N TRP A 927 48.53 35.06 -6.88
CA TRP A 927 47.78 34.83 -5.65
C TRP A 927 47.42 36.19 -5.05
N ASP A 928 46.11 36.47 -4.98
CA ASP A 928 45.54 37.67 -4.37
C ASP A 928 44.91 37.30 -3.01
N ALA A 929 44.84 38.28 -2.10
CA ALA A 929 44.18 38.11 -0.81
C ALA A 929 42.66 37.86 -1.00
N SER A 930 42.16 36.78 -0.41
CA SER A 930 40.84 36.22 -0.68
C SER A 930 39.68 36.97 0.01
N ARG A 931 38.48 36.94 -0.59
CA ARG A 931 37.22 37.45 0.02
C ARG A 931 36.34 36.34 0.62
N ILE A 932 36.52 35.08 0.23
CA ILE A 932 35.99 33.90 0.95
C ILE A 932 37.05 33.35 1.90
N GLY A 933 37.26 34.04 3.03
CA GLY A 933 38.28 33.63 4.01
C GLY A 933 38.15 32.15 4.43
N TRP A 934 36.93 31.65 4.71
CA TRP A 934 36.77 30.28 5.23
C TRP A 934 37.36 29.20 4.33
N PHE A 935 37.07 29.23 3.02
CA PHE A 935 37.52 28.18 2.12
C PHE A 935 39.04 28.24 1.93
N PHE A 936 39.59 29.42 1.64
CA PHE A 936 41.00 29.58 1.28
C PHE A 936 41.96 29.55 2.48
N ASP A 937 41.49 29.98 3.67
CA ASP A 937 42.27 29.89 4.91
C ASP A 937 42.20 28.48 5.55
N GLY A 938 41.46 27.55 4.92
CA GLY A 938 41.24 26.20 5.45
C GLY A 938 40.37 26.16 6.71
N ARG A 939 39.65 27.25 7.02
CA ARG A 939 38.79 27.33 8.21
C ARG A 939 37.41 26.74 7.92
N THR A 940 36.86 26.02 8.88
CA THR A 940 35.50 25.49 8.80
C THR A 940 34.73 25.82 10.06
N ASN A 941 33.42 25.99 9.92
CA ASN A 941 32.51 26.19 11.05
C ASN A 941 31.85 24.87 11.51
N LEU A 942 32.39 23.71 11.12
CA LEU A 942 31.82 22.39 11.40
C LEU A 942 31.39 22.23 12.86
N ASP A 943 32.28 22.54 13.81
CA ASP A 943 32.01 22.40 15.25
C ASP A 943 30.78 23.20 15.68
N ALA A 944 30.66 24.46 15.25
CA ALA A 944 29.52 25.30 15.57
C ALA A 944 28.21 24.74 14.97
N VAL A 945 28.27 24.22 13.75
CA VAL A 945 27.12 23.61 13.06
C VAL A 945 26.67 22.34 13.78
N VAL A 946 27.59 21.40 14.05
CA VAL A 946 27.23 20.12 14.69
C VAL A 946 26.85 20.28 16.16
N THR A 947 27.40 21.27 16.87
CA THR A 947 26.96 21.58 18.25
C THR A 947 25.52 22.09 18.26
N ARG A 948 25.16 23.00 17.36
CA ARG A 948 23.77 23.51 17.28
C ARG A 948 22.79 22.44 16.81
N ALA A 949 23.13 21.71 15.76
CA ALA A 949 22.30 20.60 15.27
C ALA A 949 22.16 19.50 16.33
N GLY A 950 23.24 19.14 17.03
CA GLY A 950 23.22 18.17 18.12
C GLY A 950 22.31 18.60 19.28
N ALA A 951 22.30 19.89 19.63
CA ALA A 951 21.39 20.43 20.63
C ALA A 951 19.91 20.34 20.20
N GLU A 952 19.60 20.65 18.93
CA GLU A 952 18.24 20.50 18.38
C GLU A 952 17.80 19.03 18.30
N ILE A 953 18.70 18.10 17.98
CA ILE A 953 18.42 16.65 17.99
C ILE A 953 18.13 16.19 19.43
N ALA A 954 19.01 16.51 20.38
CA ALA A 954 18.88 16.10 21.77
C ALA A 954 17.63 16.66 22.46
N ALA A 955 17.15 17.84 22.04
CA ALA A 955 15.93 18.45 22.58
C ALA A 955 14.65 17.71 22.20
N GLN A 956 14.66 16.92 21.13
CA GLN A 956 13.48 16.22 20.61
C GLN A 956 13.35 14.78 21.10
N VAL A 957 14.43 14.21 21.65
CA VAL A 957 14.44 12.82 22.10
C VAL A 957 13.98 12.73 23.56
N PRO A 958 12.99 11.88 23.90
CA PRO A 958 12.59 11.64 25.28
C PRO A 958 13.80 11.19 26.13
N ARG A 959 14.05 11.84 27.27
CA ARG A 959 15.14 11.42 28.17
C ARG A 959 14.77 10.07 28.80
N ALA A 960 15.71 9.12 28.77
CA ALA A 960 15.53 7.83 29.45
C ALA A 960 15.32 8.05 30.96
N GLY A 961 14.10 7.78 31.46
CA GLY A 961 13.77 7.83 32.90
C GLY A 961 12.49 8.56 33.31
N THR A 962 11.60 8.96 32.40
CA THR A 962 10.23 9.43 32.73
C THR A 962 9.17 8.51 32.16
#